data_AF-A0A3B9CWH0-F1
#
_entry.id   AF-A0A3B9CWH0-F1
#
_cell.length_a   1.000
_cell.length_b   1.000
_cell.length_c   1.000
_cell.angle_alpha   90.00
_cell.angle_beta   90.00
_cell.angle_gamma   90.00
#
_symmetry.space_group_name_H-M   'P 1'
#
loop_
_entity.id
_entity.type
_entity.pdbx_description
1 polymer ?
#
loop_
_entity_poly.entity_id
_entity_poly.type
_entity_poly.pdbx_seq_one_letter_code
_entity_poly.pdbx_strand_id
1 'polypeptide(L)'
;MATLELMAADSSTTSAPTDEDLTQSTGITGFEPVGLILCVLTGLYAAWAVLNSTPLQSANDRSRWCTVWSLVERGTYQIDEIDRIRGWSTIDKVRHRKDEDSDYHFYSSKPPLFPTLMAGLYWLEKQSLGYELRLDHEDRDVQRAHLLATTRMLLLLVNVLPLFLAMLSLRRSLMMLVNRRLTLWVMLVVAGFTSMLMPYLTTLNNHTPAAICLVFSISAVIRLRLLPEPRLRDFASLGFWAAMTCCFELPAALFGLLSFFVAVSTDVRKTARAYVPAALVPLAAFFITNIICTGGIKPFYAYYGTEKYRYMHEGVPSYWMDPKGIDANDESPPVYLLHCVAGHHGILSLTPIFLLTFYGWFRGLRSATMKRWKVIHLLGIGISLTVLLFYLSRTQNYNYGGNSCALRWMLWLVPFWWMGMVPAVDRLSRSRGGLLLIAFLSCASIYSSFDSLQKPWKPNWIFTLMQEKKWIDYRTKRPPFDPPRYSVIASLPKEPVAVRFTGDLGAESLALEIECTEIKEVNGESVHFLTVVKVMPNRKNRARQEFSLYAPSDGPRRGIDIAKWLFNVDQEAPLVTTYPNLLRNLRGVARAKPYNNEGIRYFRYTRPDGTKTAIRCQRAACQTTRIFRDRKCSQRCDVYFSDEVPFGVAQWTVSLTDMETGEAVMETQRFTSSHLP
;
A
#
# COMPACT_ATOMS: atom_id res chain seq x y z
N MET A 1 95.23 24.14 29.84
CA MET A 1 94.38 24.82 30.85
C MET A 1 93.23 25.45 30.10
N ALA A 2 92.13 24.70 29.94
CA ALA A 2 90.83 24.91 30.61
C ALA A 2 89.91 25.71 29.66
N THR A 3 88.66 25.37 29.30
CA THR A 3 87.71 24.26 29.50
C THR A 3 86.44 24.68 28.73
N LEU A 4 85.63 23.74 28.20
CA LEU A 4 84.18 23.86 27.89
C LEU A 4 83.78 24.88 26.77
N GLU A 5 82.72 24.77 25.97
CA GLU A 5 81.67 23.81 25.64
C GLU A 5 80.87 24.37 24.43
N LEU A 6 80.33 23.46 23.61
CA LEU A 6 79.06 23.48 22.86
C LEU A 6 78.63 24.60 21.87
N MET A 7 78.24 24.10 20.68
CA MET A 7 77.05 24.41 19.83
C MET A 7 77.05 25.57 18.81
N ALA A 8 77.00 25.19 17.52
CA ALA A 8 76.26 25.84 16.42
C ALA A 8 75.97 24.76 15.34
N ALA A 9 74.75 24.24 15.22
CA ALA A 9 73.62 24.75 14.41
C ALA A 9 73.79 24.46 12.90
N ASP A 10 73.18 23.36 12.44
CA ASP A 10 73.04 22.99 11.02
C ASP A 10 71.63 23.36 10.53
N SER A 11 71.56 24.10 9.44
CA SER A 11 70.32 24.66 8.87
C SER A 11 69.94 23.88 7.61
N SER A 12 68.98 22.96 7.73
CA SER A 12 68.33 22.32 6.58
C SER A 12 67.01 23.04 6.28
N THR A 13 66.98 23.71 5.12
CA THR A 13 65.80 24.31 4.53
C THR A 13 64.90 23.22 3.95
N THR A 14 63.74 23.04 4.55
CA THR A 14 62.65 22.18 4.06
C THR A 14 61.94 22.90 2.91
N SER A 15 62.09 22.39 1.69
CA SER A 15 61.28 22.81 0.55
C SER A 15 59.84 22.31 0.74
N ALA A 16 58.87 23.20 0.52
CA ALA A 16 57.46 22.89 0.58
C ALA A 16 57.08 21.95 -0.58
N PRO A 17 56.20 20.95 -0.35
CA PRO A 17 55.77 20.04 -1.41
C PRO A 17 54.95 20.79 -2.46
N THR A 18 55.31 20.62 -3.73
CA THR A 18 54.62 21.18 -4.90
C THR A 18 53.31 20.41 -5.16
N ASP A 19 52.31 21.10 -5.75
CA ASP A 19 50.93 20.62 -6.00
C ASP A 19 50.81 19.31 -6.82
N GLU A 20 51.90 18.79 -7.39
CA GLU A 20 51.91 17.55 -8.17
C GLU A 20 51.97 16.27 -7.30
N ASP A 21 52.48 16.34 -6.06
CA ASP A 21 52.62 15.18 -5.16
C ASP A 21 51.30 14.71 -4.50
N LEU A 22 50.21 15.47 -4.67
CA LEU A 22 48.88 15.14 -4.10
C LEU A 22 48.06 14.15 -4.95
N THR A 23 48.67 13.54 -5.98
CA THR A 23 47.99 12.65 -6.93
C THR A 23 48.04 11.16 -6.57
N GLN A 24 48.61 10.79 -5.41
CA GLN A 24 48.67 9.40 -4.94
C GLN A 24 47.45 9.02 -4.06
N SER A 25 46.69 8.03 -4.54
CA SER A 25 45.75 7.16 -3.80
C SER A 25 45.15 7.72 -2.50
N THR A 26 44.08 8.51 -2.58
CA THR A 26 43.40 9.02 -1.38
C THR A 26 42.56 7.97 -0.63
N GLY A 27 42.21 6.84 -1.25
CA GLY A 27 41.33 5.84 -0.65
C GLY A 27 41.97 4.96 0.44
N ILE A 28 41.14 4.32 1.26
CA ILE A 28 41.60 3.27 2.20
C ILE A 28 42.19 2.10 1.41
N THR A 29 43.46 1.78 1.67
CA THR A 29 44.16 0.62 1.11
C THR A 29 44.15 -0.57 2.09
N GLY A 30 44.32 -1.78 1.56
CA GLY A 30 44.40 -3.01 2.34
C GLY A 30 43.07 -3.67 2.71
N PHE A 31 43.15 -4.80 3.41
CA PHE A 31 41.99 -5.55 3.87
C PHE A 31 41.29 -4.81 5.03
N GLU A 32 39.97 -4.66 4.92
CA GLU A 32 39.16 -3.91 5.88
C GLU A 32 38.07 -4.84 6.47
N PRO A 33 38.37 -5.60 7.55
CA PRO A 33 37.48 -6.66 8.05
C PRO A 33 36.19 -6.13 8.68
N VAL A 34 36.25 -4.97 9.35
CA VAL A 34 35.10 -4.43 10.07
C VAL A 34 33.97 -4.05 9.11
N GLY A 35 34.27 -3.41 7.99
CA GLY A 35 33.27 -3.11 6.97
C GLY A 35 32.72 -4.36 6.30
N LEU A 36 33.50 -5.44 6.17
CA LEU A 36 32.97 -6.73 5.70
C LEU A 36 31.97 -7.31 6.71
N ILE A 37 32.32 -7.29 7.99
CA ILE A 37 31.41 -7.71 9.08
C ILE A 37 30.12 -6.90 9.04
N LEU A 38 30.19 -5.58 8.87
CA LEU A 38 29.00 -4.72 8.77
C LEU A 38 28.11 -5.07 7.56
N CYS A 39 28.70 -5.44 6.43
CA CYS A 39 27.93 -5.93 5.27
C CYS A 39 27.23 -7.25 5.58
N VAL A 40 27.92 -8.19 6.26
CA VAL A 40 27.34 -9.47 6.69
C VAL A 40 26.22 -9.26 7.69
N LEU A 41 26.41 -8.40 8.69
CA LEU A 41 25.36 -8.07 9.68
C LEU A 41 24.13 -7.44 9.02
N THR A 42 24.32 -6.59 8.01
CA THR A 42 23.21 -6.03 7.21
C THR A 42 22.44 -7.14 6.50
N GLY A 43 23.15 -8.09 5.86
CA GLY A 43 22.54 -9.24 5.19
C GLY A 43 21.77 -10.14 6.16
N LEU A 44 22.34 -10.44 7.33
CA LEU A 44 21.69 -11.24 8.37
C LEU A 44 20.45 -10.55 8.94
N TYR A 45 20.52 -9.24 9.20
CA TYR A 45 19.39 -8.45 9.66
C TYR A 45 18.24 -8.45 8.64
N ALA A 46 18.56 -8.24 7.36
CA ALA A 46 17.58 -8.31 6.27
C ALA A 46 16.98 -9.71 6.11
N ALA A 47 17.79 -10.77 6.19
CA ALA A 47 17.32 -12.15 6.15
C ALA A 47 16.38 -12.46 7.32
N TRP A 48 16.75 -12.05 8.53
CA TRP A 48 15.91 -12.20 9.71
C TRP A 48 14.56 -11.48 9.55
N ALA A 49 14.55 -10.26 9.01
CA ALA A 49 13.32 -9.53 8.74
C ALA A 49 12.40 -10.28 7.76
N VAL A 50 12.96 -10.78 6.64
CA VAL A 50 12.20 -11.55 5.65
C VAL A 50 11.65 -12.84 6.24
N LEU A 51 12.48 -13.61 6.95
CA LEU A 51 12.09 -14.88 7.57
C LEU A 51 10.99 -14.75 8.63
N ASN A 52 10.82 -13.55 9.21
CA ASN A 52 9.75 -13.26 10.18
C ASN A 52 8.56 -12.49 9.57
N SER A 53 8.61 -12.16 8.28
CA SER A 53 7.55 -11.41 7.62
C SER A 53 6.35 -12.27 7.26
N THR A 54 5.19 -11.62 7.12
CA THR A 54 3.98 -12.23 6.55
C THR A 54 3.92 -11.94 5.04
N PRO A 55 3.39 -12.85 4.21
CA PRO A 55 3.27 -12.63 2.78
C PRO A 55 2.03 -11.78 2.45
N LEU A 56 1.94 -11.30 1.20
CA LEU A 56 0.73 -10.69 0.64
C LEU A 56 0.23 -9.44 1.41
N GLN A 57 1.18 -8.65 1.92
CA GLN A 57 0.93 -7.65 2.96
C GLN A 57 0.08 -6.45 2.51
N SER A 58 -0.02 -6.20 1.20
CA SER A 58 -0.82 -5.11 0.64
C SER A 58 -1.38 -5.45 -0.74
N ALA A 59 -2.34 -4.66 -1.21
CA ALA A 59 -2.81 -4.75 -2.59
C ALA A 59 -1.64 -4.59 -3.60
N ASN A 60 -0.67 -3.74 -3.30
CA ASN A 60 0.50 -3.51 -4.15
C ASN A 60 1.39 -4.74 -4.28
N ASP A 61 1.65 -5.40 -3.15
CA ASP A 61 2.41 -6.65 -3.05
C ASP A 61 1.64 -7.79 -3.75
N ARG A 62 0.38 -7.99 -3.37
CA ARG A 62 -0.51 -9.02 -3.95
C ARG A 62 -0.66 -8.91 -5.46
N SER A 63 -0.74 -7.70 -5.98
CA SER A 63 -0.86 -7.47 -7.42
C SER A 63 0.31 -8.09 -8.21
N ARG A 64 1.53 -8.05 -7.68
CA ARG A 64 2.69 -8.68 -8.31
C ARG A 64 2.67 -10.19 -8.15
N TRP A 65 2.35 -10.68 -6.94
CA TRP A 65 2.23 -12.10 -6.68
C TRP A 65 1.15 -12.77 -7.52
N CYS A 66 0.03 -12.09 -7.79
CA CYS A 66 -1.00 -12.57 -8.71
C CYS A 66 -0.43 -12.82 -10.11
N THR A 67 0.39 -11.90 -10.64
CA THR A 67 1.06 -12.11 -11.93
C THR A 67 2.06 -13.27 -11.88
N VAL A 68 2.86 -13.37 -10.80
CA VAL A 68 3.81 -14.47 -10.61
C VAL A 68 3.11 -15.82 -10.64
N TRP A 69 2.03 -15.95 -9.87
CA TRP A 69 1.20 -17.15 -9.84
C TRP A 69 0.60 -17.43 -11.22
N SER A 70 -0.02 -16.45 -11.87
CA SER A 70 -0.72 -16.65 -13.14
C SER A 70 0.21 -17.06 -14.28
N LEU A 71 1.44 -16.53 -14.30
CA LEU A 71 2.44 -16.91 -15.30
C LEU A 71 2.88 -18.36 -15.14
N VAL A 72 3.09 -18.83 -13.90
CA VAL A 72 3.57 -20.20 -13.65
C VAL A 72 2.43 -21.22 -13.71
N GLU A 73 1.27 -20.91 -13.13
CA GLU A 73 0.17 -21.86 -12.97
C GLU A 73 -0.81 -21.88 -14.14
N ARG A 74 -0.85 -20.79 -14.94
CA ARG A 74 -1.80 -20.63 -16.05
C ARG A 74 -1.15 -20.16 -17.35
N GLY A 75 0.15 -19.88 -17.37
CA GLY A 75 0.85 -19.42 -18.57
C GLY A 75 0.33 -18.07 -19.10
N THR A 76 -0.24 -17.22 -18.24
CA THR A 76 -0.89 -15.96 -18.66
C THR A 76 -0.63 -14.80 -17.70
N TYR A 77 -0.73 -13.57 -18.20
CA TYR A 77 -0.70 -12.35 -17.39
C TYR A 77 -2.07 -12.00 -16.77
N GLN A 78 -3.13 -12.71 -17.17
CA GLN A 78 -4.48 -12.55 -16.63
C GLN A 78 -4.54 -13.06 -15.20
N ILE A 79 -5.07 -12.26 -14.28
CA ILE A 79 -5.12 -12.55 -12.85
C ILE A 79 -6.54 -12.87 -12.34
N ASP A 80 -7.49 -13.11 -13.24
CA ASP A 80 -8.92 -13.26 -12.91
C ASP A 80 -9.20 -14.33 -11.85
N GLU A 81 -8.52 -15.46 -11.94
CA GLU A 81 -8.70 -16.59 -11.03
C GLU A 81 -8.16 -16.29 -9.63
N ILE A 82 -6.87 -15.91 -9.56
CA ILE A 82 -6.19 -15.66 -8.30
C ILE A 82 -6.76 -14.46 -7.53
N ASP A 83 -7.20 -13.41 -8.23
CA ASP A 83 -7.77 -12.22 -7.60
C ASP A 83 -9.13 -12.47 -6.92
N ARG A 84 -9.86 -13.51 -7.33
CA ARG A 84 -11.12 -13.94 -6.68
C ARG A 84 -10.89 -14.62 -5.34
N ILE A 85 -9.66 -15.07 -5.07
CA ILE A 85 -9.35 -15.84 -3.87
C ILE A 85 -9.18 -14.91 -2.68
N ARG A 86 -9.82 -15.28 -1.56
CA ARG A 86 -9.75 -14.50 -0.33
C ARG A 86 -8.30 -14.39 0.13
N GLY A 87 -7.86 -13.15 0.38
CA GLY A 87 -6.48 -12.86 0.78
C GLY A 87 -5.54 -12.56 -0.38
N TRP A 88 -5.94 -12.82 -1.63
CA TRP A 88 -5.16 -12.51 -2.85
C TRP A 88 -5.67 -11.28 -3.59
N SER A 89 -6.97 -10.96 -3.45
CA SER A 89 -7.60 -9.82 -4.13
C SER A 89 -6.85 -8.50 -3.98
N THR A 90 -6.76 -7.74 -5.07
CA THR A 90 -6.04 -6.47 -5.13
C THR A 90 -6.87 -5.35 -5.78
N ILE A 91 -6.68 -4.13 -5.27
CA ILE A 91 -7.15 -2.89 -5.93
C ILE A 91 -6.17 -2.38 -6.99
N ASP A 92 -4.93 -2.89 -6.98
CA ASP A 92 -3.85 -2.50 -7.90
C ASP A 92 -3.94 -3.31 -9.20
N LYS A 93 -5.12 -3.32 -9.83
CA LYS A 93 -5.42 -4.04 -11.07
C LYS A 93 -6.17 -3.18 -12.07
N VAL A 94 -6.10 -3.57 -13.34
CA VAL A 94 -6.81 -2.94 -14.44
C VAL A 94 -7.70 -3.94 -15.15
N ARG A 95 -8.72 -3.46 -15.86
CA ARG A 95 -9.57 -4.28 -16.74
C ARG A 95 -9.22 -3.98 -18.19
N HIS A 96 -8.92 -5.01 -18.98
CA HIS A 96 -8.47 -4.86 -20.35
C HIS A 96 -8.88 -6.05 -21.22
N ARG A 97 -9.25 -5.78 -22.47
CA ARG A 97 -9.40 -6.75 -23.56
C ARG A 97 -8.37 -6.43 -24.64
N LYS A 98 -7.78 -7.46 -25.26
CA LYS A 98 -6.73 -7.28 -26.28
C LYS A 98 -7.28 -6.55 -27.50
N ASP A 99 -8.40 -7.07 -28.02
CA ASP A 99 -9.11 -6.54 -29.19
C ASP A 99 -10.61 -6.39 -28.86
N GLU A 100 -11.40 -5.79 -29.76
CA GLU A 100 -12.83 -5.55 -29.52
C GLU A 100 -13.64 -6.84 -29.32
N ASP A 101 -13.24 -7.92 -29.99
CA ASP A 101 -13.89 -9.23 -29.93
C ASP A 101 -13.42 -10.09 -28.74
N SER A 102 -12.42 -9.64 -27.99
CA SER A 102 -11.90 -10.38 -26.83
C SER A 102 -12.66 -10.06 -25.54
N ASP A 103 -12.74 -11.06 -24.67
CA ASP A 103 -13.25 -10.86 -23.31
C ASP A 103 -12.38 -9.91 -22.48
N TYR A 104 -13.03 -9.22 -21.55
CA TYR A 104 -12.33 -8.40 -20.57
C TYR A 104 -11.74 -9.25 -19.46
N HIS A 105 -10.45 -9.08 -19.23
CA HIS A 105 -9.70 -9.75 -18.17
C HIS A 105 -9.10 -8.74 -17.19
N PHE A 106 -8.82 -9.20 -15.98
CA PHE A 106 -8.03 -8.47 -15.00
C PHE A 106 -6.54 -8.70 -15.20
N TYR A 107 -5.78 -7.61 -15.10
CA TYR A 107 -4.32 -7.63 -15.11
C TYR A 107 -3.77 -6.84 -13.94
N SER A 108 -2.57 -7.19 -13.48
CA SER A 108 -1.83 -6.34 -12.55
C SER A 108 -1.58 -4.96 -13.15
N SER A 109 -1.74 -3.92 -12.35
CA SER A 109 -1.35 -2.55 -12.73
C SER A 109 0.16 -2.33 -12.78
N LYS A 110 0.98 -3.29 -12.35
CA LYS A 110 2.43 -3.12 -12.21
C LYS A 110 3.16 -3.49 -13.50
N PRO A 111 4.30 -2.84 -13.82
CA PRO A 111 5.10 -3.22 -14.97
C PRO A 111 5.46 -4.72 -14.93
N PRO A 112 5.30 -5.45 -16.05
CA PRO A 112 5.33 -6.91 -16.07
C PRO A 112 6.73 -7.51 -15.94
N LEU A 113 7.79 -6.76 -16.26
CA LEU A 113 9.17 -7.28 -16.24
C LEU A 113 9.52 -7.92 -14.89
N PHE A 114 9.33 -7.20 -13.79
CA PHE A 114 9.74 -7.70 -12.48
C PHE A 114 8.95 -8.96 -12.05
N PRO A 115 7.60 -8.99 -12.10
CA PRO A 115 6.86 -10.23 -11.89
C PRO A 115 7.22 -11.37 -12.85
N THR A 116 7.64 -11.08 -14.08
CA THR A 116 8.07 -12.11 -15.04
C THR A 116 9.39 -12.77 -14.61
N LEU A 117 10.36 -11.98 -14.17
CA LEU A 117 11.61 -12.50 -13.60
C LEU A 117 11.33 -13.35 -12.34
N MET A 118 10.41 -12.87 -11.49
CA MET A 118 9.97 -13.60 -10.30
C MET A 118 9.27 -14.91 -10.64
N ALA A 119 8.46 -14.95 -11.69
CA ALA A 119 7.80 -16.17 -12.16
C ALA A 119 8.81 -17.24 -12.57
N GLY A 120 9.91 -16.86 -13.24
CA GLY A 120 11.00 -17.78 -13.54
C GLY A 120 11.65 -18.39 -12.30
N LEU A 121 11.89 -17.57 -11.26
CA LEU A 121 12.43 -18.06 -9.98
C LEU A 121 11.43 -18.95 -9.23
N TYR A 122 10.15 -18.56 -9.19
CA TYR A 122 9.09 -19.38 -8.59
C TYR A 122 8.94 -20.72 -9.31
N TRP A 123 9.01 -20.73 -10.65
CA TRP A 123 8.98 -21.97 -11.41
C TRP A 123 10.15 -22.89 -11.03
N LEU A 124 11.37 -22.37 -10.93
CA LEU A 124 12.53 -23.16 -10.48
C LEU A 124 12.34 -23.72 -9.07
N GLU A 125 11.87 -22.88 -8.14
CA GLU A 125 11.60 -23.28 -6.76
C GLU A 125 10.54 -24.39 -6.70
N LYS A 126 9.45 -24.24 -7.45
CA LYS A 126 8.40 -25.24 -7.56
C LYS A 126 8.92 -26.58 -8.09
N GLN A 127 9.68 -26.55 -9.19
CA GLN A 127 10.21 -27.77 -9.81
C GLN A 127 11.27 -28.47 -8.96
N SER A 128 12.06 -27.71 -8.19
CA SER A 128 13.18 -28.27 -7.42
C SER A 128 12.83 -28.63 -5.97
N LEU A 129 11.98 -27.85 -5.31
CA LEU A 129 11.65 -28.01 -3.89
C LEU A 129 10.20 -28.43 -3.64
N GLY A 130 9.33 -28.38 -4.65
CA GLY A 130 7.89 -28.63 -4.49
C GLY A 130 7.16 -27.55 -3.69
N TYR A 131 7.79 -26.39 -3.46
CA TYR A 131 7.14 -25.24 -2.83
C TYR A 131 6.22 -24.54 -3.83
N GLU A 132 5.00 -24.23 -3.38
CA GLU A 132 3.94 -23.75 -4.24
C GLU A 132 3.20 -22.57 -3.60
N LEU A 133 2.75 -21.64 -4.44
CA LEU A 133 1.77 -20.63 -4.09
C LEU A 133 0.34 -21.21 -4.13
N ARG A 134 0.16 -22.40 -3.53
CA ARG A 134 -1.02 -23.26 -3.69
C ARG A 134 -2.28 -22.67 -3.05
N LEU A 135 -3.42 -22.91 -3.68
CA LEU A 135 -4.71 -22.28 -3.35
C LEU A 135 -5.74 -23.24 -2.76
N ASP A 136 -5.53 -24.54 -2.99
CA ASP A 136 -6.52 -25.61 -2.93
C ASP A 136 -6.07 -26.78 -2.04
N HIS A 137 -5.23 -26.52 -1.04
CA HIS A 137 -4.87 -27.55 -0.07
C HIS A 137 -6.00 -27.69 0.97
N GLU A 138 -6.44 -28.92 1.23
CA GLU A 138 -7.50 -29.22 2.21
C GLU A 138 -7.10 -28.75 3.62
N ASP A 139 -5.84 -28.97 3.98
CA ASP A 139 -5.23 -28.46 5.20
C ASP A 139 -4.72 -27.02 5.02
N ARG A 140 -5.30 -26.09 5.79
CA ARG A 140 -4.96 -24.66 5.78
C ARG A 140 -3.59 -24.35 6.36
N ASP A 141 -3.10 -25.15 7.31
CA ASP A 141 -1.79 -24.92 7.92
C ASP A 141 -0.67 -25.30 6.96
N VAL A 142 -0.85 -26.39 6.22
CA VAL A 142 0.05 -26.78 5.12
C VAL A 142 0.05 -25.72 4.01
N GLN A 143 -1.13 -25.26 3.59
CA GLN A 143 -1.23 -24.16 2.62
C GLN A 143 -0.43 -22.92 3.05
N ARG A 144 -0.61 -22.53 4.31
CA ARG A 144 0.08 -21.37 4.88
C ARG A 144 1.59 -21.60 4.94
N ALA A 145 2.04 -22.80 5.31
CA ALA A 145 3.45 -23.16 5.36
C ALA A 145 4.11 -23.05 3.97
N HIS A 146 3.47 -23.60 2.93
CA HIS A 146 3.95 -23.50 1.54
C HIS A 146 4.02 -22.04 1.06
N LEU A 147 2.97 -21.25 1.32
CA LEU A 147 2.95 -19.83 0.96
C LEU A 147 4.08 -19.06 1.66
N LEU A 148 4.32 -19.31 2.94
CA LEU A 148 5.40 -18.69 3.71
C LEU A 148 6.77 -19.10 3.18
N ALA A 149 7.00 -20.39 2.97
CA ALA A 149 8.27 -20.91 2.47
C ALA A 149 8.62 -20.30 1.10
N THR A 150 7.67 -20.38 0.15
CA THR A 150 7.82 -19.88 -1.21
C THR A 150 8.13 -18.39 -1.24
N THR A 151 7.29 -17.58 -0.60
CA THR A 151 7.45 -16.12 -0.63
C THR A 151 8.74 -15.67 0.06
N ARG A 152 9.11 -16.27 1.20
CA ARG A 152 10.33 -15.90 1.93
C ARG A 152 11.59 -16.29 1.18
N MET A 153 11.65 -17.49 0.59
CA MET A 153 12.78 -17.93 -0.22
C MET A 153 13.00 -16.99 -1.40
N LEU A 154 11.95 -16.68 -2.15
CA LEU A 154 12.01 -15.75 -3.27
C LEU A 154 12.48 -14.36 -2.82
N LEU A 155 11.97 -13.82 -1.72
CA LEU A 155 12.40 -12.52 -1.18
C LEU A 155 13.85 -12.54 -0.70
N LEU A 156 14.36 -13.65 -0.14
CA LEU A 156 15.77 -13.79 0.17
C LEU A 156 16.63 -13.68 -1.10
N LEU A 157 16.20 -14.31 -2.20
CA LEU A 157 16.92 -14.31 -3.47
C LEU A 157 16.88 -12.97 -4.20
N VAL A 158 15.75 -12.24 -4.17
CA VAL A 158 15.59 -11.02 -4.98
C VAL A 158 15.78 -9.72 -4.23
N ASN A 159 15.65 -9.74 -2.90
CA ASN A 159 15.86 -8.56 -2.06
C ASN A 159 17.16 -8.69 -1.24
N VAL A 160 17.32 -9.77 -0.47
CA VAL A 160 18.40 -9.86 0.53
C VAL A 160 19.76 -10.15 -0.08
N LEU A 161 19.87 -11.16 -0.94
CA LEU A 161 21.13 -11.50 -1.60
C LEU A 161 21.65 -10.32 -2.47
N PRO A 162 20.82 -9.68 -3.31
CA PRO A 162 21.27 -8.52 -4.09
C PRO A 162 21.61 -7.31 -3.21
N LEU A 163 20.90 -7.11 -2.09
CA LEU A 163 21.27 -6.08 -1.10
C LEU A 163 22.65 -6.36 -0.51
N PHE A 164 22.95 -7.60 -0.11
CA PHE A 164 24.26 -7.97 0.42
C PHE A 164 25.37 -7.69 -0.60
N LEU A 165 25.17 -8.07 -1.87
CA LEU A 165 26.11 -7.78 -2.95
C LEU A 165 26.25 -6.26 -3.20
N ALA A 166 25.16 -5.51 -3.11
CA ALA A 166 25.18 -4.05 -3.21
C ALA A 166 25.95 -3.43 -2.05
N MET A 167 25.83 -3.95 -0.82
CA MET A 167 26.61 -3.49 0.34
C MET A 167 28.11 -3.75 0.14
N LEU A 168 28.49 -4.90 -0.43
CA LEU A 168 29.90 -5.16 -0.79
C LEU A 168 30.41 -4.20 -1.88
N SER A 169 29.57 -3.88 -2.87
CA SER A 169 29.89 -2.90 -3.91
C SER A 169 30.04 -1.50 -3.32
N LEU A 170 29.10 -1.09 -2.45
CA LEU A 170 29.13 0.19 -1.74
C LEU A 170 30.37 0.30 -0.86
N ARG A 171 30.73 -0.74 -0.10
CA ARG A 171 31.97 -0.78 0.69
C ARG A 171 33.19 -0.52 -0.18
N ARG A 172 33.34 -1.22 -1.30
CA ARG A 172 34.46 -1.02 -2.24
C ARG A 172 34.48 0.41 -2.79
N SER A 173 33.31 0.93 -3.15
CA SER A 173 33.16 2.31 -3.61
C SER A 173 33.53 3.34 -2.54
N LEU A 174 33.11 3.14 -1.29
CA LEU A 174 33.45 4.02 -0.18
C LEU A 174 34.95 3.96 0.13
N MET A 175 35.59 2.79 0.08
CA MET A 175 37.04 2.68 0.25
C MET A 175 37.83 3.49 -0.79
N MET A 176 37.29 3.68 -2.01
CA MET A 176 37.90 4.55 -3.01
C MET A 176 37.71 6.06 -2.72
N LEU A 177 36.72 6.42 -1.92
CA LEU A 177 36.26 7.79 -1.72
C LEU A 177 36.64 8.40 -0.37
N VAL A 178 36.77 7.56 0.65
CA VAL A 178 37.03 8.01 2.03
C VAL A 178 38.42 7.59 2.47
N ASN A 179 39.04 8.44 3.28
CA ASN A 179 40.40 8.23 3.77
C ASN A 179 40.39 7.69 5.22
N ARG A 180 39.25 7.78 5.92
CA ARG A 180 39.09 7.40 7.32
C ARG A 180 38.20 6.16 7.45
N ARG A 181 38.73 5.12 8.12
CA ARG A 181 37.99 3.88 8.41
C ARG A 181 36.69 4.13 9.20
N LEU A 182 36.72 5.05 10.17
CA LEU A 182 35.52 5.40 10.93
C LEU A 182 34.40 5.94 10.02
N THR A 183 34.73 6.77 9.02
CA THR A 183 33.76 7.28 8.05
C THR A 183 33.17 6.14 7.23
N LEU A 184 34.01 5.20 6.76
CA LEU A 184 33.55 3.98 6.08
C LEU A 184 32.56 3.21 6.96
N TRP A 185 32.90 2.94 8.22
CA TRP A 185 32.05 2.17 9.13
C TRP A 185 30.71 2.85 9.39
N VAL A 186 30.73 4.14 9.70
CA VAL A 186 29.50 4.92 9.89
C VAL A 186 28.62 4.87 8.65
N MET A 187 29.20 5.08 7.46
CA MET A 187 28.44 5.02 6.21
C MET A 187 27.82 3.66 5.94
N LEU A 188 28.52 2.56 6.27
CA LEU A 188 27.98 1.20 6.14
C LEU A 188 26.86 0.92 7.16
N VAL A 189 26.98 1.42 8.40
CA VAL A 189 25.90 1.36 9.39
C VAL A 189 24.68 2.14 8.91
N VAL A 190 24.88 3.35 8.39
CA VAL A 190 23.79 4.17 7.85
C VAL A 190 23.10 3.44 6.70
N ALA A 191 23.85 2.94 5.73
CA ALA A 191 23.29 2.25 4.59
C ALA A 191 22.56 0.95 4.97
N GLY A 192 23.04 0.23 5.99
CA GLY A 192 22.49 -1.05 6.41
C GLY A 192 21.30 -0.98 7.37
N PHE A 193 21.16 0.10 8.15
CA PHE A 193 20.20 0.09 9.28
C PHE A 193 19.29 1.31 9.40
N THR A 194 19.62 2.45 8.77
CA THR A 194 18.90 3.71 9.04
C THR A 194 17.79 4.04 8.05
N SER A 195 17.77 3.42 6.87
CA SER A 195 16.87 3.79 5.78
C SER A 195 15.51 3.10 5.88
N MET A 196 14.44 3.86 5.60
CA MET A 196 13.09 3.33 5.35
C MET A 196 12.98 2.38 4.13
N LEU A 197 14.07 2.13 3.40
CA LEU A 197 14.16 1.06 2.41
C LEU A 197 14.14 -0.34 3.04
N MET A 198 14.67 -0.50 4.27
CA MET A 198 14.83 -1.80 4.92
C MET A 198 13.49 -2.54 5.15
N PRO A 199 12.41 -1.89 5.64
CA PRO A 199 11.09 -2.50 5.71
C PRO A 199 10.61 -3.16 4.41
N TYR A 200 10.93 -2.57 3.26
CA TYR A 200 10.44 -3.05 1.97
C TYR A 200 11.09 -4.35 1.50
N LEU A 201 12.24 -4.75 2.06
CA LEU A 201 12.88 -6.04 1.80
C LEU A 201 11.95 -7.22 2.09
N THR A 202 10.98 -7.04 2.98
CA THR A 202 10.00 -8.06 3.39
C THR A 202 8.81 -8.24 2.45
N THR A 203 8.76 -7.51 1.34
CA THR A 203 7.63 -7.55 0.40
C THR A 203 8.07 -7.47 -1.05
N LEU A 204 7.22 -7.95 -1.97
CA LEU A 204 7.50 -7.87 -3.39
C LEU A 204 7.17 -6.47 -3.91
N ASN A 205 8.21 -5.67 -4.08
CA ASN A 205 8.12 -4.25 -4.43
C ASN A 205 9.21 -3.90 -5.46
N ASN A 206 9.02 -2.78 -6.17
CA ASN A 206 9.96 -2.33 -7.19
C ASN A 206 11.05 -1.35 -6.67
N HIS A 207 10.82 -0.75 -5.49
CA HIS A 207 11.73 0.25 -4.89
C HIS A 207 13.05 -0.38 -4.45
N THR A 208 12.97 -1.54 -3.79
CA THR A 208 14.13 -2.32 -3.34
C THR A 208 15.07 -2.71 -4.48
N PRO A 209 14.62 -3.43 -5.53
CA PRO A 209 15.52 -3.82 -6.60
C PRO A 209 16.03 -2.60 -7.40
N ALA A 210 15.23 -1.52 -7.53
CA ALA A 210 15.70 -0.27 -8.14
C ALA A 210 16.83 0.39 -7.33
N ALA A 211 16.68 0.51 -6.00
CA ALA A 211 17.72 1.05 -5.13
C ALA A 211 19.02 0.23 -5.22
N ILE A 212 18.90 -1.10 -5.24
CA ILE A 212 20.03 -2.02 -5.37
C ILE A 212 20.75 -1.83 -6.72
N CYS A 213 20.00 -1.76 -7.82
CA CYS A 213 20.56 -1.46 -9.15
C CYS A 213 21.24 -0.09 -9.18
N LEU A 214 20.67 0.91 -8.48
CA LEU A 214 21.27 2.23 -8.37
C LEU A 214 22.60 2.20 -7.63
N VAL A 215 22.76 1.40 -6.56
CA VAL A 215 24.06 1.22 -5.87
C VAL A 215 25.11 0.70 -6.85
N PHE A 216 24.81 -0.33 -7.63
CA PHE A 216 25.76 -0.84 -8.64
C PHE A 216 26.07 0.20 -9.73
N SER A 217 25.06 0.98 -10.15
CA SER A 217 25.23 2.06 -11.12
C SER A 217 26.15 3.15 -10.58
N ILE A 218 25.93 3.62 -9.34
CA ILE A 218 26.79 4.59 -8.66
C ILE A 218 28.21 4.04 -8.53
N SER A 219 28.37 2.76 -8.15
CA SER A 219 29.69 2.13 -8.09
C SER A 219 30.40 2.13 -9.44
N ALA A 220 29.68 1.94 -10.55
CA ALA A 220 30.23 2.06 -11.90
C ALA A 220 30.60 3.52 -12.25
N VAL A 221 29.75 4.50 -11.92
CA VAL A 221 30.07 5.93 -12.08
C VAL A 221 31.35 6.30 -11.32
N ILE A 222 31.52 5.82 -10.09
CA ILE A 222 32.73 6.05 -9.28
C ILE A 222 33.96 5.51 -10.02
N ARG A 223 33.91 4.28 -10.54
CA ARG A 223 35.03 3.71 -11.31
C ARG A 223 35.31 4.50 -12.59
N LEU A 224 34.28 4.92 -13.33
CA LEU A 224 34.45 5.74 -14.54
C LEU A 224 35.08 7.12 -14.27
N ARG A 225 34.91 7.68 -13.07
CA ARG A 225 35.41 9.03 -12.73
C ARG A 225 36.72 9.04 -11.94
N LEU A 226 37.03 7.96 -11.23
CA LEU A 226 38.22 7.88 -10.38
C LEU A 226 39.35 7.07 -10.99
N LEU A 227 39.06 6.04 -11.79
CA LEU A 227 40.12 5.27 -12.44
C LEU A 227 40.68 6.08 -13.62
N PRO A 228 42.01 6.14 -13.78
CA PRO A 228 42.63 6.84 -14.91
C PRO A 228 42.23 6.21 -16.24
N GLU A 229 42.09 4.89 -16.28
CA GLU A 229 41.63 4.14 -17.44
C GLU A 229 40.50 3.17 -17.07
N PRO A 230 39.24 3.62 -17.13
CA PRO A 230 38.11 2.75 -16.87
C PRO A 230 37.99 1.66 -17.94
N ARG A 231 37.67 0.44 -17.51
CA ARG A 231 37.60 -0.74 -18.38
C ARG A 231 36.26 -0.82 -19.09
N LEU A 232 36.19 -1.60 -20.18
CA LEU A 232 34.95 -1.82 -20.94
C LEU A 232 33.79 -2.33 -20.05
N ARG A 233 34.10 -3.20 -19.08
CA ARG A 233 33.14 -3.72 -18.10
C ARG A 233 32.52 -2.64 -17.21
N ASP A 234 33.19 -1.51 -16.98
CA ASP A 234 32.66 -0.43 -16.15
C ASP A 234 31.57 0.34 -16.89
N PHE A 235 31.73 0.53 -18.21
CA PHE A 235 30.72 1.08 -19.09
C PHE A 235 29.52 0.13 -19.24
N ALA A 236 29.78 -1.16 -19.49
CA ALA A 236 28.73 -2.18 -19.55
C ALA A 236 27.94 -2.26 -18.23
N SER A 237 28.65 -2.25 -17.09
CA SER A 237 28.05 -2.25 -15.76
C SER A 237 27.16 -1.03 -15.55
N LEU A 238 27.61 0.17 -15.92
CA LEU A 238 26.79 1.38 -15.82
C LEU A 238 25.55 1.29 -16.71
N GLY A 239 25.70 0.87 -17.97
CA GLY A 239 24.58 0.75 -18.92
C GLY A 239 23.52 -0.24 -18.45
N PHE A 240 23.92 -1.45 -18.07
CA PHE A 240 23.02 -2.49 -17.59
C PHE A 240 22.26 -2.06 -16.32
N TRP A 241 22.98 -1.62 -15.29
CA TRP A 241 22.35 -1.32 -14.00
C TRP A 241 21.53 -0.03 -14.03
N ALA A 242 21.93 0.99 -14.79
CA ALA A 242 21.13 2.20 -14.94
C ALA A 242 19.82 1.91 -15.68
N ALA A 243 19.87 1.11 -16.75
CA ALA A 243 18.68 0.70 -17.47
C ALA A 243 17.77 -0.21 -16.63
N MET A 244 18.32 -1.16 -15.86
CA MET A 244 17.54 -1.95 -14.89
C MET A 244 16.85 -1.07 -13.85
N THR A 245 17.53 -0.03 -13.35
CA THR A 245 16.93 0.95 -12.43
C THR A 245 15.71 1.63 -13.07
N CYS A 246 15.81 2.03 -14.34
CA CYS A 246 14.68 2.60 -15.11
C CYS A 246 13.52 1.62 -15.29
N CYS A 247 13.83 0.34 -15.54
CA CYS A 247 12.81 -0.68 -15.78
C CYS A 247 12.03 -1.04 -14.50
N PHE A 248 12.65 -0.89 -13.33
CA PHE A 248 11.99 -1.07 -12.04
C PHE A 248 11.30 0.20 -11.54
N GLU A 249 11.88 1.38 -11.81
CA GLU A 249 11.34 2.69 -11.42
C GLU A 249 11.24 3.62 -12.61
N LEU A 250 10.01 3.87 -13.08
CA LEU A 250 9.76 4.75 -14.23
C LEU A 250 10.35 6.16 -14.06
N PRO A 251 10.29 6.82 -12.88
CA PRO A 251 10.94 8.11 -12.70
C PRO A 251 12.46 8.08 -12.86
N ALA A 252 13.09 6.90 -12.76
CA ALA A 252 14.53 6.74 -12.96
C ALA A 252 14.94 6.81 -14.45
N ALA A 253 13.99 6.94 -15.40
CA ALA A 253 14.32 7.22 -16.81
C ALA A 253 15.26 8.43 -16.98
N LEU A 254 15.08 9.48 -16.14
CA LEU A 254 16.00 10.62 -16.11
C LEU A 254 17.41 10.21 -15.71
N PHE A 255 17.56 9.31 -14.73
CA PHE A 255 18.86 8.77 -14.35
C PHE A 255 19.51 8.01 -15.50
N GLY A 256 18.76 7.16 -16.21
CA GLY A 256 19.27 6.42 -17.38
C GLY A 256 19.80 7.33 -18.49
N LEU A 257 19.13 8.46 -18.73
CA LEU A 257 19.58 9.48 -19.68
C LEU A 257 20.87 10.17 -19.18
N LEU A 258 20.89 10.60 -17.93
CA LEU A 258 22.05 11.28 -17.35
C LEU A 258 23.27 10.35 -17.22
N SER A 259 23.07 9.06 -16.92
CA SER A 259 24.15 8.07 -16.88
C SER A 259 24.76 7.83 -18.26
N PHE A 260 23.97 7.91 -19.33
CA PHE A 260 24.48 7.87 -20.70
C PHE A 260 25.42 9.04 -20.97
N PHE A 261 25.01 10.27 -20.63
CA PHE A 261 25.89 11.44 -20.78
C PHE A 261 27.15 11.36 -19.90
N VAL A 262 27.04 10.79 -18.70
CA VAL A 262 28.22 10.48 -17.87
C VAL A 262 29.18 9.55 -18.60
N ALA A 263 28.68 8.46 -19.19
CA ALA A 263 29.50 7.53 -19.96
C ALA A 263 30.13 8.18 -21.21
N VAL A 264 29.34 8.91 -22.02
CA VAL A 264 29.80 9.63 -23.22
C VAL A 264 30.90 10.63 -22.86
N SER A 265 30.72 11.38 -21.76
CA SER A 265 31.72 12.35 -21.30
C SER A 265 33.01 11.71 -20.79
N THR A 266 33.03 10.39 -20.55
CA THR A 266 34.24 9.65 -20.20
C THR A 266 34.89 9.06 -21.44
N ASP A 267 34.15 8.32 -22.29
CA ASP A 267 34.67 7.74 -23.54
C ASP A 267 33.51 7.34 -24.47
N VAL A 268 33.43 7.99 -25.63
CA VAL A 268 32.36 7.75 -26.62
C VAL A 268 32.43 6.33 -27.20
N ARG A 269 33.63 5.82 -27.48
CA ARG A 269 33.82 4.50 -28.14
C ARG A 269 33.46 3.37 -27.20
N LYS A 270 33.91 3.42 -25.95
CA LYS A 270 33.55 2.43 -24.92
C LYS A 270 32.06 2.50 -24.58
N THR A 271 31.48 3.71 -24.60
CA THR A 271 30.02 3.87 -24.42
C THR A 271 29.25 3.14 -25.52
N ALA A 272 29.58 3.40 -26.80
CA ALA A 272 28.91 2.74 -27.92
C ALA A 272 29.11 1.21 -27.91
N ARG A 273 30.32 0.73 -27.58
CA ARG A 273 30.65 -0.71 -27.62
C ARG A 273 30.16 -1.51 -26.41
N ALA A 274 29.91 -0.88 -25.27
CA ALA A 274 29.65 -1.59 -24.02
C ALA A 274 28.46 -1.06 -23.22
N TYR A 275 28.36 0.26 -23.03
CA TYR A 275 27.20 0.84 -22.32
C TYR A 275 25.91 0.56 -23.09
N VAL A 276 25.88 0.90 -24.39
CA VAL A 276 24.65 0.81 -25.20
C VAL A 276 24.16 -0.63 -25.30
N PRO A 277 24.98 -1.63 -25.70
CA PRO A 277 24.53 -3.02 -25.75
C PRO A 277 24.06 -3.54 -24.39
N ALA A 278 24.77 -3.19 -23.31
CA ALA A 278 24.40 -3.64 -21.97
C ALA A 278 23.10 -3.00 -21.46
N ALA A 279 22.83 -1.74 -21.80
CA ALA A 279 21.58 -1.05 -21.47
C ALA A 279 20.39 -1.60 -22.28
N LEU A 280 20.61 -2.04 -23.52
CA LEU A 280 19.58 -2.60 -24.38
C LEU A 280 18.98 -3.90 -23.83
N VAL A 281 19.75 -4.72 -23.10
CA VAL A 281 19.26 -5.99 -22.53
C VAL A 281 18.03 -5.79 -21.63
N PRO A 282 18.10 -5.03 -20.52
CA PRO A 282 16.94 -4.82 -19.66
C PRO A 282 15.84 -3.98 -20.32
N LEU A 283 16.18 -3.03 -21.19
CA LEU A 283 15.19 -2.24 -21.92
C LEU A 283 14.37 -3.11 -22.88
N ALA A 284 15.03 -3.99 -23.64
CA ALA A 284 14.35 -4.94 -24.52
C ALA A 284 13.43 -5.85 -23.71
N ALA A 285 13.92 -6.42 -22.59
CA ALA A 285 13.09 -7.25 -21.72
C ALA A 285 11.87 -6.49 -21.18
N PHE A 286 12.04 -5.22 -20.78
CA PHE A 286 10.96 -4.35 -20.35
C PHE A 286 9.91 -4.14 -21.46
N PHE A 287 10.32 -3.77 -22.67
CA PHE A 287 9.38 -3.54 -23.76
C PHE A 287 8.71 -4.81 -24.24
N ILE A 288 9.45 -5.92 -24.36
CA ILE A 288 8.90 -7.23 -24.77
C ILE A 288 7.84 -7.69 -23.78
N THR A 289 8.12 -7.67 -22.48
CA THR A 289 7.13 -8.07 -21.46
C THR A 289 5.90 -7.16 -21.45
N ASN A 290 6.05 -5.86 -21.73
CA ASN A 290 4.92 -4.94 -21.88
C ASN A 290 4.09 -5.24 -23.14
N ILE A 291 4.72 -5.54 -24.28
CA ILE A 291 4.02 -5.88 -25.52
C ILE A 291 3.21 -7.16 -25.32
N ILE A 292 3.78 -8.18 -24.69
CA ILE A 292 3.08 -9.44 -24.41
C ILE A 292 1.90 -9.23 -23.46
N CYS A 293 2.07 -8.43 -22.40
CA CYS A 293 1.06 -8.24 -21.36
C CYS A 293 -0.05 -7.26 -21.76
N THR A 294 0.30 -6.16 -22.43
CA THR A 294 -0.60 -5.02 -22.67
C THR A 294 -1.01 -4.85 -24.12
N GLY A 295 -0.39 -5.58 -25.05
CA GLY A 295 -0.52 -5.37 -26.50
C GLY A 295 0.32 -4.21 -27.04
N GLY A 296 1.09 -3.50 -26.20
CA GLY A 296 1.94 -2.38 -26.63
C GLY A 296 3.10 -2.07 -25.68
N ILE A 297 3.86 -1.01 -25.99
CA ILE A 297 5.06 -0.65 -25.21
C ILE A 297 4.77 0.03 -23.87
N LYS A 298 3.54 0.53 -23.68
CA LYS A 298 3.14 1.34 -22.52
C LYS A 298 2.65 0.41 -21.38
N PRO A 299 3.27 0.41 -20.18
CA PRO A 299 2.80 -0.40 -19.06
C PRO A 299 1.42 0.06 -18.57
N PHE A 300 0.61 -0.87 -18.03
CA PHE A 300 -0.70 -0.56 -17.46
C PHE A 300 -0.65 0.56 -16.42
N TYR A 301 0.42 0.63 -15.63
CA TYR A 301 0.64 1.71 -14.66
C TYR A 301 0.44 3.12 -15.25
N ALA A 302 0.86 3.33 -16.51
CA ALA A 302 0.78 4.62 -17.18
C ALA A 302 -0.62 4.93 -17.76
N TYR A 303 -1.59 4.03 -17.62
CA TYR A 303 -3.00 4.24 -17.96
C TYR A 303 -3.84 4.71 -16.76
N TYR A 304 -3.21 5.07 -15.65
CA TYR A 304 -3.92 5.58 -14.49
C TYR A 304 -4.86 6.73 -14.87
N GLY A 305 -6.11 6.67 -14.40
CA GLY A 305 -7.15 7.66 -14.68
C GLY A 305 -8.03 7.35 -15.90
N THR A 306 -7.66 6.36 -16.73
CA THR A 306 -8.43 5.93 -17.92
C THR A 306 -9.50 4.87 -17.58
N GLU A 307 -10.26 4.44 -18.58
CA GLU A 307 -11.26 3.37 -18.50
C GLU A 307 -10.68 2.03 -18.00
N LYS A 308 -9.37 1.81 -18.19
CA LYS A 308 -8.69 0.62 -17.65
C LYS A 308 -8.69 0.57 -16.13
N TYR A 309 -8.69 1.73 -15.47
CA TYR A 309 -8.75 1.86 -14.01
C TYR A 309 -10.17 2.17 -13.51
N ARG A 310 -10.96 2.88 -14.30
CA ARG A 310 -12.30 3.35 -13.96
C ARG A 310 -13.34 2.53 -14.73
N TYR A 311 -13.75 1.41 -14.15
CA TYR A 311 -14.68 0.47 -14.77
C TYR A 311 -15.73 -0.03 -13.78
N MET A 312 -16.84 -0.51 -14.33
CA MET A 312 -17.84 -1.33 -13.62
C MET A 312 -17.59 -2.80 -13.94
N HIS A 313 -17.65 -3.67 -12.93
CA HIS A 313 -17.58 -5.12 -13.10
C HIS A 313 -18.59 -5.79 -12.18
N GLU A 314 -19.49 -6.60 -12.76
CA GLU A 314 -20.59 -7.25 -12.03
C GLU A 314 -21.40 -6.25 -11.19
N GLY A 315 -21.71 -5.07 -11.74
CA GLY A 315 -22.43 -4.00 -11.04
C GLY A 315 -21.63 -3.28 -9.94
N VAL A 316 -20.35 -3.63 -9.74
CA VAL A 316 -19.48 -3.02 -8.73
C VAL A 316 -18.47 -2.08 -9.38
N PRO A 317 -18.33 -0.83 -8.91
CA PRO A 317 -17.30 0.07 -9.37
C PRO A 317 -15.91 -0.38 -8.91
N SER A 318 -14.90 -0.15 -9.75
CA SER A 318 -13.51 -0.29 -9.33
C SER A 318 -13.18 0.70 -8.20
N TYR A 319 -12.19 0.34 -7.37
CA TYR A 319 -11.74 1.18 -6.26
C TYR A 319 -11.36 2.61 -6.70
N TRP A 320 -10.74 2.74 -7.87
CA TRP A 320 -10.23 4.01 -8.40
C TRP A 320 -11.32 4.94 -8.95
N MET A 321 -12.60 4.53 -8.94
CA MET A 321 -13.71 5.46 -9.21
C MET A 321 -14.14 6.25 -7.97
N ASP A 322 -13.83 5.75 -6.78
CA ASP A 322 -14.16 6.39 -5.50
C ASP A 322 -13.09 6.00 -4.44
N PRO A 323 -11.83 6.44 -4.65
CA PRO A 323 -10.70 6.06 -3.79
C PRO A 323 -10.90 6.55 -2.37
N LYS A 324 -10.36 5.81 -1.39
CA LYS A 324 -10.67 6.01 0.03
C LYS A 324 -9.44 6.30 0.86
N GLY A 325 -9.66 7.06 1.94
CA GLY A 325 -8.66 7.37 2.93
C GLY A 325 -7.49 8.16 2.35
N ILE A 326 -6.26 7.70 2.53
CA ILE A 326 -5.08 8.40 1.99
C ILE A 326 -5.08 8.49 0.46
N ASP A 327 -5.80 7.60 -0.23
CA ASP A 327 -5.94 7.63 -1.68
C ASP A 327 -7.03 8.62 -2.17
N ALA A 328 -7.86 9.15 -1.26
CA ALA A 328 -8.93 10.09 -1.63
C ALA A 328 -8.40 11.44 -2.12
N ASN A 329 -7.14 11.78 -1.79
CA ASN A 329 -6.46 12.99 -2.25
C ASN A 329 -7.23 14.27 -1.87
N ASP A 330 -7.52 14.41 -0.58
CA ASP A 330 -8.27 15.56 -0.02
C ASP A 330 -7.35 16.71 0.42
N GLU A 331 -6.06 16.68 0.08
CA GLU A 331 -5.05 17.60 0.62
C GLU A 331 -4.58 18.67 -0.36
N SER A 332 -4.27 19.85 0.17
CA SER A 332 -3.64 20.92 -0.62
C SER A 332 -2.16 20.60 -0.91
N PRO A 333 -1.59 21.12 -2.03
CA PRO A 333 -0.18 20.91 -2.35
C PRO A 333 0.82 21.27 -1.24
N PRO A 334 0.65 22.37 -0.46
CA PRO A 334 1.55 22.68 0.65
C PRO A 334 1.53 21.65 1.78
N VAL A 335 0.34 21.16 2.14
CA VAL A 335 0.17 20.11 3.17
C VAL A 335 0.83 18.82 2.69
N TYR A 336 0.60 18.47 1.42
CA TYR A 336 1.22 17.31 0.80
C TYR A 336 2.76 17.39 0.79
N LEU A 337 3.32 18.54 0.41
CA LEU A 337 4.76 18.79 0.45
C LEU A 337 5.32 18.68 1.87
N LEU A 338 4.65 19.28 2.87
CA LEU A 338 5.05 19.19 4.27
C LEU A 338 5.16 17.73 4.70
N HIS A 339 4.15 16.92 4.39
CA HIS A 339 4.13 15.51 4.76
C HIS A 339 5.08 14.63 3.93
N CYS A 340 5.50 15.07 2.74
CA CYS A 340 6.58 14.45 1.97
C CYS A 340 7.97 14.70 2.58
N VAL A 341 8.21 15.86 3.19
CA VAL A 341 9.54 16.28 3.66
C VAL A 341 9.74 16.04 5.17
N ALA A 342 8.81 16.49 6.00
CA ALA A 342 8.97 16.56 7.46
C ALA A 342 7.76 16.05 8.26
N GLY A 343 6.66 15.66 7.62
CA GLY A 343 5.49 15.11 8.31
C GLY A 343 5.46 13.59 8.37
N HIS A 344 4.26 13.00 8.27
CA HIS A 344 4.08 11.57 8.53
C HIS A 344 4.70 10.64 7.48
N HIS A 345 4.87 11.04 6.21
CA HIS A 345 5.68 10.30 5.22
C HIS A 345 7.06 10.95 4.99
N GLY A 346 7.47 11.84 5.89
CA GLY A 346 8.57 12.76 5.67
C GLY A 346 9.93 12.08 5.55
N ILE A 347 10.67 12.39 4.48
CA ILE A 347 12.04 11.90 4.27
C ILE A 347 12.94 12.24 5.48
N LEU A 348 12.77 13.44 6.07
CA LEU A 348 13.63 13.93 7.15
C LEU A 348 13.10 13.60 8.55
N SER A 349 11.79 13.45 8.71
CA SER A 349 11.20 13.09 10.00
C SER A 349 11.37 11.60 10.30
N LEU A 350 11.21 10.74 9.29
CA LEU A 350 11.40 9.29 9.41
C LEU A 350 12.87 8.88 9.28
N THR A 351 13.70 9.67 8.60
CA THR A 351 15.14 9.38 8.46
C THR A 351 15.99 10.64 8.73
N PRO A 352 16.03 11.14 9.99
CA PRO A 352 16.75 12.37 10.34
C PRO A 352 18.24 12.40 9.96
N ILE A 353 18.90 11.24 9.82
CA ILE A 353 20.29 11.19 9.36
C ILE A 353 20.48 11.81 7.96
N PHE A 354 19.43 11.87 7.13
CA PHE A 354 19.46 12.54 5.83
C PHE A 354 19.58 14.07 5.91
N LEU A 355 19.45 14.69 7.09
CA LEU A 355 19.88 16.08 7.30
C LEU A 355 21.37 16.27 6.95
N LEU A 356 22.20 15.26 7.18
CA LEU A 356 23.61 15.28 6.83
C LEU A 356 23.84 15.23 5.32
N THR A 357 22.87 14.75 4.53
CA THR A 357 22.94 14.74 3.06
C THR A 357 23.01 16.17 2.51
N PHE A 358 22.19 17.09 3.02
CA PHE A 358 22.23 18.49 2.58
C PHE A 358 23.55 19.17 2.94
N TYR A 359 24.03 18.96 4.17
CA TYR A 359 25.33 19.48 4.59
C TYR A 359 26.48 18.89 3.75
N GLY A 360 26.39 17.60 3.45
CA GLY A 360 27.37 16.89 2.63
C GLY A 360 27.37 17.38 1.17
N TRP A 361 26.20 17.57 0.57
CA TRP A 361 26.06 18.19 -0.77
C TRP A 361 26.64 19.59 -0.82
N PHE A 362 26.30 20.45 0.15
CA PHE A 362 26.83 21.81 0.23
C PHE A 362 28.37 21.82 0.29
N ARG A 363 28.97 20.98 1.14
CA ARG A 363 30.43 20.85 1.24
C ARG A 363 31.04 20.24 -0.02
N GLY A 364 30.41 19.21 -0.57
CA GLY A 364 30.94 18.48 -1.72
C GLY A 364 30.99 19.30 -2.99
N LEU A 365 30.01 20.17 -3.20
CA LEU A 365 30.01 21.12 -4.33
C LEU A 365 31.10 22.19 -4.19
N ARG A 366 31.38 22.66 -2.96
CA ARG A 366 32.40 23.68 -2.67
C ARG A 366 33.83 23.16 -2.59
N SER A 367 34.02 21.86 -2.36
CA SER A 367 35.36 21.29 -2.24
C SER A 367 36.08 21.20 -3.61
N ALA A 368 37.27 21.77 -3.70
CA ALA A 368 38.16 21.63 -4.85
C ALA A 368 38.74 20.21 -4.95
N THR A 369 39.03 19.60 -3.80
CA THR A 369 39.55 18.23 -3.66
C THR A 369 38.54 17.16 -4.09
N MET A 370 37.25 17.50 -4.11
CA MET A 370 36.18 16.55 -4.47
C MET A 370 35.67 16.65 -5.90
N LYS A 371 36.38 17.34 -6.80
CA LYS A 371 35.98 17.55 -8.22
C LYS A 371 35.48 16.27 -8.92
N ARG A 372 36.14 15.12 -8.72
CA ARG A 372 35.86 13.87 -9.45
C ARG A 372 34.53 13.17 -9.09
N TRP A 373 33.93 13.49 -7.94
CA TRP A 373 32.67 12.91 -7.45
C TRP A 373 31.55 13.95 -7.31
N LYS A 374 31.81 15.21 -7.70
CA LYS A 374 30.78 16.26 -7.87
C LYS A 374 29.63 15.80 -8.75
N VAL A 375 29.92 14.99 -9.78
CA VAL A 375 28.90 14.41 -10.66
C VAL A 375 27.86 13.62 -9.85
N ILE A 376 28.25 12.82 -8.87
CA ILE A 376 27.33 12.02 -8.06
C ILE A 376 26.43 12.93 -7.20
N HIS A 377 27.01 14.00 -6.64
CA HIS A 377 26.22 14.99 -5.89
C HIS A 377 25.25 15.73 -6.80
N LEU A 378 25.66 16.17 -7.99
CA LEU A 378 24.79 16.85 -8.95
C LEU A 378 23.66 15.94 -9.44
N LEU A 379 23.96 14.68 -9.75
CA LEU A 379 22.94 13.67 -10.08
C LEU A 379 21.97 13.50 -8.90
N GLY A 380 22.48 13.29 -7.70
CA GLY A 380 21.66 13.10 -6.50
C GLY A 380 20.73 14.28 -6.22
N ILE A 381 21.24 15.51 -6.28
CA ILE A 381 20.45 16.74 -6.08
C ILE A 381 19.42 16.89 -7.19
N GLY A 382 19.87 16.88 -8.46
CA GLY A 382 19.02 17.16 -9.62
C GLY A 382 17.89 16.14 -9.77
N ILE A 383 18.20 14.86 -9.63
CA ILE A 383 17.20 13.78 -9.73
C ILE A 383 16.24 13.83 -8.54
N SER A 384 16.74 14.02 -7.31
CA SER A 384 15.84 14.10 -6.13
C SER A 384 14.85 15.25 -6.25
N LEU A 385 15.31 16.44 -6.65
CA LEU A 385 14.44 17.59 -6.88
C LEU A 385 13.46 17.33 -8.02
N THR A 386 13.93 16.80 -9.15
CA THR A 386 13.06 16.56 -10.30
C THR A 386 11.97 15.54 -10.00
N VAL A 387 12.30 14.44 -9.32
CA VAL A 387 11.33 13.39 -8.99
C VAL A 387 10.35 13.88 -7.92
N LEU A 388 10.81 14.65 -6.92
CA LEU A 388 9.91 15.28 -5.95
C LEU A 388 8.94 16.25 -6.63
N LEU A 389 9.45 17.15 -7.47
CA LEU A 389 8.64 18.10 -8.25
C LEU A 389 7.67 17.39 -9.19
N PHE A 390 8.09 16.29 -9.80
CA PHE A 390 7.21 15.45 -10.62
C PHE A 390 6.03 14.95 -9.79
N TYR A 391 6.24 14.36 -8.62
CA TYR A 391 5.11 13.88 -7.80
C TYR A 391 4.26 15.02 -7.23
N LEU A 392 4.84 16.18 -6.95
CA LEU A 392 4.09 17.40 -6.61
C LEU A 392 3.28 17.94 -7.80
N SER A 393 3.64 17.64 -9.04
CA SER A 393 2.82 18.02 -10.20
C SER A 393 1.60 17.11 -10.39
N ARG A 394 1.59 15.92 -9.78
CA ARG A 394 0.51 14.92 -9.91
C ARG A 394 -0.60 15.16 -8.90
N THR A 395 -1.19 16.36 -8.93
CA THR A 395 -2.27 16.80 -8.03
C THR A 395 -3.52 15.93 -8.03
N GLN A 396 -3.68 15.05 -9.02
CA GLN A 396 -4.78 14.09 -9.08
C GLN A 396 -4.54 12.84 -8.20
N ASN A 397 -3.31 12.62 -7.71
CA ASN A 397 -2.89 11.42 -7.00
C ASN A 397 -1.97 11.70 -5.80
N TYR A 398 -2.33 12.65 -4.95
CA TYR A 398 -1.59 12.82 -3.69
C TYR A 398 -1.98 11.74 -2.69
N ASN A 399 -1.19 10.68 -2.65
CA ASN A 399 -1.37 9.58 -1.71
C ASN A 399 -0.06 9.08 -1.10
N TYR A 400 1.08 9.76 -1.33
CA TYR A 400 2.39 9.41 -0.78
C TYR A 400 2.93 8.02 -1.15
N GLY A 401 2.32 7.38 -2.16
CA GLY A 401 2.58 5.97 -2.49
C GLY A 401 1.66 4.98 -1.78
N GLY A 402 0.54 5.44 -1.23
CA GLY A 402 -0.51 4.67 -0.56
C GLY A 402 -0.28 4.53 0.94
N ASN A 403 -1.09 3.68 1.60
CA ASN A 403 -0.96 3.38 3.03
C ASN A 403 0.32 2.58 3.32
N SER A 404 1.42 3.30 3.48
CA SER A 404 2.77 2.75 3.61
C SER A 404 3.56 3.50 4.68
N CYS A 405 4.65 2.91 5.15
CA CYS A 405 5.40 3.47 6.28
C CYS A 405 6.26 4.68 5.92
N ALA A 406 6.45 5.00 4.63
CA ALA A 406 7.33 6.07 4.16
C ALA A 406 6.90 6.56 2.77
N LEU A 407 7.40 7.74 2.34
CA LEU A 407 7.21 8.25 0.97
C LEU A 407 7.88 7.32 -0.06
N ARG A 408 7.10 6.36 -0.52
CA ARG A 408 7.60 5.17 -1.20
C ARG A 408 8.30 5.49 -2.51
N TRP A 409 7.76 6.41 -3.28
CA TRP A 409 8.30 6.80 -4.60
C TRP A 409 9.71 7.41 -4.57
N MET A 410 10.20 7.79 -3.40
CA MET A 410 11.55 8.36 -3.22
C MET A 410 12.57 7.33 -2.75
N LEU A 411 12.15 6.14 -2.33
CA LEU A 411 13.03 5.17 -1.67
C LEU A 411 14.17 4.69 -2.57
N TRP A 412 13.95 4.60 -3.88
CA TRP A 412 15.00 4.21 -4.83
C TRP A 412 16.15 5.23 -4.92
N LEU A 413 15.96 6.48 -4.47
CA LEU A 413 16.98 7.54 -4.46
C LEU A 413 17.91 7.50 -3.25
N VAL A 414 17.58 6.70 -2.23
CA VAL A 414 18.36 6.59 -0.98
C VAL A 414 19.87 6.41 -1.23
N PRO A 415 20.34 5.60 -2.20
CA PRO A 415 21.77 5.51 -2.52
C PRO A 415 22.45 6.84 -2.87
N PHE A 416 21.76 7.75 -3.57
CA PHE A 416 22.30 9.09 -3.82
C PHE A 416 22.45 9.90 -2.53
N TRP A 417 21.54 9.72 -1.58
CA TRP A 417 21.59 10.43 -0.30
C TRP A 417 22.70 9.88 0.60
N TRP A 418 22.95 8.57 0.59
CA TRP A 418 24.14 7.98 1.21
C TRP A 418 25.42 8.59 0.65
N MET A 419 25.55 8.67 -0.67
CA MET A 419 26.73 9.31 -1.28
C MET A 419 26.81 10.80 -0.95
N GLY A 420 25.66 11.47 -0.89
CA GLY A 420 25.54 12.89 -0.57
C GLY A 420 26.06 13.25 0.82
N MET A 421 25.84 12.40 1.82
CA MET A 421 26.24 12.69 3.21
C MET A 421 27.70 12.37 3.54
N VAL A 422 28.44 11.62 2.70
CA VAL A 422 29.84 11.23 2.97
C VAL A 422 30.72 12.40 3.44
N PRO A 423 30.68 13.59 2.81
CA PRO A 423 31.54 14.72 3.23
C PRO A 423 31.16 15.31 4.60
N ALA A 424 29.87 15.25 4.94
CA ALA A 424 29.37 15.66 6.26
C ALA A 424 29.85 14.69 7.33
N VAL A 425 29.71 13.39 7.09
CA VAL A 425 30.14 12.34 8.01
C VAL A 425 31.65 12.36 8.22
N ASP A 426 32.45 12.51 7.16
CA ASP A 426 33.92 12.64 7.29
C ASP A 426 34.32 13.83 8.18
N ARG A 427 33.62 14.96 8.07
CA ARG A 427 33.92 16.14 8.87
C ARG A 427 33.49 16.02 10.32
N LEU A 428 32.26 15.53 10.55
CA LEU A 428 31.66 15.45 11.89
C LEU A 428 32.27 14.32 12.71
N SER A 429 32.67 13.21 12.07
CA SER A 429 33.34 12.09 12.75
C SER A 429 34.73 12.42 13.32
N ARG A 430 35.24 13.64 13.12
CA ARG A 430 36.52 14.12 13.69
C ARG A 430 36.38 14.68 15.11
N SER A 431 35.17 14.98 15.57
CA SER A 431 34.94 15.49 16.92
C SER A 431 33.97 14.61 17.70
N ARG A 432 34.11 14.57 19.02
CA ARG A 432 33.19 13.82 19.90
C ARG A 432 31.74 14.32 19.74
N GLY A 433 31.54 15.63 19.70
CA GLY A 433 30.21 16.23 19.48
C GLY A 433 29.60 15.85 18.13
N GLY A 434 30.40 15.81 17.06
CA GLY A 434 29.91 15.40 15.74
C GLY A 434 29.56 13.91 15.68
N LEU A 435 30.33 13.04 16.36
CA LEU A 435 29.98 11.63 16.51
C LEU A 435 28.70 11.42 17.32
N LEU A 436 28.51 12.16 18.42
CA LEU A 436 27.27 12.13 19.20
C LEU A 436 26.06 12.56 18.36
N LEU A 437 26.21 13.60 17.54
CA LEU A 437 25.16 14.04 16.62
C LEU A 437 24.82 12.96 15.58
N ILE A 438 25.84 12.36 14.95
CA ILE A 438 25.64 11.26 13.99
C ILE A 438 24.92 10.08 14.67
N ALA A 439 25.35 9.71 15.87
CA ALA A 439 24.75 8.61 16.63
C ALA A 439 23.29 8.90 16.95
N PHE A 440 22.98 10.10 17.46
CA PHE A 440 21.61 10.53 17.76
C PHE A 440 20.70 10.46 16.53
N LEU A 441 21.12 11.06 15.41
CA LEU A 441 20.35 11.03 14.16
C LEU A 441 20.18 9.61 13.61
N SER A 442 21.22 8.77 13.74
CA SER A 442 21.17 7.37 13.31
C SER A 442 20.20 6.57 14.16
N CYS A 443 20.23 6.72 15.49
CA CYS A 443 19.31 6.04 16.40
C CYS A 443 17.84 6.40 16.12
N ALA A 444 17.53 7.67 15.89
CA ALA A 444 16.18 8.10 15.52
C ALA A 444 15.72 7.51 14.17
N SER A 445 16.64 7.42 13.20
CA SER A 445 16.36 6.82 11.89
C SER A 445 16.17 5.29 11.99
N ILE A 446 17.01 4.61 12.77
CA ILE A 446 16.92 3.17 13.05
C ILE A 446 15.59 2.86 13.72
N TYR A 447 15.15 3.65 14.71
CA TYR A 447 13.86 3.46 15.36
C TYR A 447 12.70 3.48 14.36
N SER A 448 12.66 4.49 13.49
CA SER A 448 11.60 4.61 12.46
C SER A 448 11.61 3.43 11.47
N SER A 449 12.81 3.03 11.02
CA SER A 449 12.96 1.85 10.15
C SER A 449 12.56 0.55 10.85
N PHE A 450 12.96 0.37 12.11
CA PHE A 450 12.71 -0.83 12.88
C PHE A 450 11.22 -1.01 13.22
N ASP A 451 10.53 0.07 13.59
CA ASP A 451 9.08 0.06 13.85
C ASP A 451 8.28 -0.57 12.69
N SER A 452 8.73 -0.35 11.44
CA SER A 452 8.04 -0.82 10.24
C SER A 452 8.68 -2.05 9.60
N LEU A 453 9.75 -2.60 10.18
CA LEU A 453 10.62 -3.58 9.52
C LEU A 453 9.90 -4.80 8.96
N GLN A 454 9.00 -5.40 9.76
CA GLN A 454 8.28 -6.62 9.35
C GLN A 454 7.01 -6.33 8.54
N LYS A 455 6.58 -5.06 8.49
CA LYS A 455 5.35 -4.63 7.83
C LYS A 455 5.48 -3.22 7.28
N PRO A 456 5.98 -3.03 6.03
CA PRO A 456 6.07 -1.71 5.40
C PRO A 456 4.72 -1.11 5.01
N TRP A 457 3.65 -1.91 4.92
CA TRP A 457 2.32 -1.48 4.50
C TRP A 457 1.41 -1.19 5.69
N LYS A 458 1.80 -0.21 6.49
CA LYS A 458 1.04 0.33 7.63
C LYS A 458 1.33 1.81 7.81
N PRO A 459 0.48 2.55 8.54
CA PRO A 459 0.87 3.81 9.15
C PRO A 459 2.11 3.64 10.03
N ASN A 460 3.10 4.54 9.89
CA ASN A 460 4.24 4.60 10.80
C ASN A 460 3.89 5.34 12.11
N TRP A 461 4.81 5.32 13.06
CA TRP A 461 4.62 5.93 14.38
C TRP A 461 4.29 7.44 14.33
N ILE A 462 4.83 8.22 13.38
CA ILE A 462 4.52 9.65 13.23
C ILE A 462 3.07 9.80 12.75
N PHE A 463 2.66 9.03 11.74
CA PHE A 463 1.28 9.04 11.27
C PHE A 463 0.31 8.75 12.42
N THR A 464 0.56 7.67 13.16
CA THR A 464 -0.29 7.27 14.30
C THR A 464 -0.36 8.37 15.35
N LEU A 465 0.79 8.97 15.72
CA LEU A 465 0.83 10.07 16.68
C LEU A 465 0.04 11.29 16.17
N MET A 466 0.20 11.67 14.91
CA MET A 466 -0.54 12.80 14.33
C MET A 466 -2.05 12.52 14.29
N GLN A 467 -2.45 11.28 14.03
CA GLN A 467 -3.87 10.87 14.04
C GLN A 467 -4.45 10.87 15.46
N GLU A 468 -3.71 10.37 16.47
CA GLU A 468 -4.11 10.41 17.87
C GLU A 468 -4.26 11.85 18.39
N LYS A 469 -3.36 12.75 17.97
CA LYS A 469 -3.44 14.19 18.25
C LYS A 469 -4.47 14.92 17.38
N LYS A 470 -5.16 14.23 16.48
CA LYS A 470 -6.16 14.79 15.55
C LYS A 470 -5.59 15.90 14.64
N TRP A 471 -4.29 15.87 14.36
CA TRP A 471 -3.65 16.78 13.41
C TRP A 471 -3.92 16.38 11.96
N ILE A 472 -4.23 15.10 11.74
CA ILE A 472 -4.64 14.53 10.45
C ILE A 472 -5.89 13.68 10.64
N ASP A 473 -6.73 13.60 9.60
CA ASP A 473 -7.85 12.66 9.55
C ASP A 473 -8.06 12.13 8.12
N TYR A 474 -7.42 11.00 7.82
CA TYR A 474 -7.61 10.28 6.56
C TYR A 474 -8.70 9.22 6.64
N ARG A 475 -9.59 9.25 7.63
CA ARG A 475 -10.72 8.31 7.64
C ARG A 475 -11.73 8.77 6.60
N THR A 476 -12.29 7.83 5.85
CA THR A 476 -13.43 8.12 4.99
C THR A 476 -14.56 8.71 5.83
N LYS A 477 -14.90 9.97 5.57
CA LYS A 477 -16.00 10.64 6.27
C LYS A 477 -17.30 9.90 5.98
N ARG A 478 -18.05 9.59 7.06
CA ARG A 478 -19.36 8.96 6.99
C ARG A 478 -20.34 9.89 7.71
N PRO A 479 -20.88 10.91 7.03
CA PRO A 479 -21.85 11.78 7.66
C PRO A 479 -23.04 10.94 8.14
N PRO A 480 -23.65 11.30 9.28
CA PRO A 480 -24.88 10.66 9.72
C PRO A 480 -25.96 10.82 8.65
N PHE A 481 -26.98 9.99 8.70
CA PHE A 481 -28.14 10.19 7.85
C PHE A 481 -28.80 11.52 8.21
N ASP A 482 -29.10 12.32 7.20
CA ASP A 482 -29.86 13.55 7.32
C ASP A 482 -31.07 13.48 6.37
N PRO A 483 -32.30 13.32 6.89
CA PRO A 483 -32.64 13.19 8.31
C PRO A 483 -32.28 11.80 8.89
N PRO A 484 -32.21 11.64 10.23
CA PRO A 484 -31.82 10.38 10.86
C PRO A 484 -32.80 9.24 10.57
N ARG A 485 -32.30 8.01 10.34
CA ARG A 485 -33.14 6.84 10.08
C ARG A 485 -33.38 6.03 11.35
N TYR A 486 -34.63 5.68 11.65
CA TYR A 486 -35.00 4.92 12.87
C TYR A 486 -35.58 3.52 12.58
N SER A 487 -35.72 3.16 11.31
CA SER A 487 -36.35 1.91 10.86
C SER A 487 -35.48 1.19 9.82
N VAL A 488 -35.70 -0.12 9.68
CA VAL A 488 -35.19 -0.91 8.55
C VAL A 488 -35.88 -0.52 7.23
N ILE A 489 -37.06 0.10 7.28
CA ILE A 489 -37.75 0.68 6.11
C ILE A 489 -37.19 2.08 5.87
N ALA A 490 -36.61 2.31 4.69
CA ALA A 490 -36.02 3.60 4.30
C ALA A 490 -36.89 4.42 3.34
N SER A 491 -37.82 3.77 2.65
CA SER A 491 -38.76 4.42 1.74
C SER A 491 -40.05 3.60 1.67
N LEU A 492 -41.12 4.16 1.11
CA LEU A 492 -42.33 3.41 0.77
C LEU A 492 -42.39 3.27 -0.77
N PRO A 493 -42.93 2.17 -1.30
CA PRO A 493 -42.99 1.92 -2.74
C PRO A 493 -43.94 2.90 -3.42
N LYS A 494 -43.69 3.25 -4.69
CA LYS A 494 -44.56 4.16 -5.45
C LYS A 494 -45.85 3.51 -5.96
N GLU A 495 -45.86 2.18 -6.03
CA GLU A 495 -46.97 1.37 -6.51
C GLU A 495 -47.22 0.24 -5.50
N PRO A 496 -48.44 -0.31 -5.42
CA PRO A 496 -48.73 -1.48 -4.59
C PRO A 496 -47.79 -2.65 -4.90
N VAL A 497 -47.17 -3.20 -3.86
CA VAL A 497 -46.18 -4.28 -3.98
C VAL A 497 -46.07 -5.07 -2.69
N ALA A 498 -45.95 -6.39 -2.83
CA ALA A 498 -45.67 -7.31 -1.73
C ALA A 498 -44.19 -7.73 -1.75
N VAL A 499 -43.49 -7.53 -0.64
CA VAL A 499 -42.12 -8.00 -0.44
C VAL A 499 -42.08 -9.00 0.71
N ARG A 500 -41.55 -10.19 0.43
CA ARG A 500 -41.24 -11.17 1.45
C ARG A 500 -39.77 -11.06 1.85
N PHE A 501 -39.50 -10.92 3.14
CA PHE A 501 -38.16 -10.98 3.69
C PHE A 501 -37.95 -12.32 4.40
N THR A 502 -37.11 -13.18 3.84
CA THR A 502 -36.89 -14.55 4.33
C THR A 502 -35.65 -14.68 5.22
N GLY A 503 -35.78 -15.50 6.26
CA GLY A 503 -34.70 -15.96 7.14
C GLY A 503 -33.67 -16.88 6.46
N ASP A 504 -32.45 -16.96 7.01
CA ASP A 504 -31.33 -17.81 6.52
C ASP A 504 -31.65 -19.34 6.46
N LEU A 505 -32.78 -19.80 7.01
CA LEU A 505 -33.19 -21.22 7.04
C LEU A 505 -34.30 -21.56 6.01
N GLY A 506 -34.49 -20.74 4.96
CA GLY A 506 -35.43 -21.01 3.86
C GLY A 506 -36.90 -20.72 4.17
N ALA A 507 -37.82 -21.12 3.30
CA ALA A 507 -39.26 -20.80 3.39
C ALA A 507 -39.98 -21.36 4.63
N GLU A 508 -39.34 -22.28 5.37
CA GLU A 508 -39.81 -22.86 6.64
C GLU A 508 -39.33 -22.09 7.90
N SER A 509 -38.60 -20.98 7.70
CA SER A 509 -38.00 -20.16 8.77
C SER A 509 -38.76 -18.85 9.05
N LEU A 510 -38.30 -18.09 10.05
CA LEU A 510 -38.83 -16.76 10.39
C LEU A 510 -38.85 -15.86 9.15
N ALA A 511 -40.04 -15.42 8.74
CA ALA A 511 -40.21 -14.50 7.62
C ALA A 511 -41.03 -13.27 8.03
N LEU A 512 -40.77 -12.15 7.37
CA LEU A 512 -41.54 -10.93 7.48
C LEU A 512 -42.01 -10.55 6.08
N GLU A 513 -43.30 -10.59 5.83
CA GLU A 513 -43.90 -10.10 4.59
C GLU A 513 -44.45 -8.70 4.85
N ILE A 514 -44.13 -7.77 3.97
CA ILE A 514 -44.63 -6.40 3.99
C ILE A 514 -45.27 -6.14 2.64
N GLU A 515 -46.56 -5.88 2.64
CA GLU A 515 -47.35 -5.61 1.45
C GLU A 515 -47.92 -4.21 1.54
N CYS A 516 -47.70 -3.41 0.50
CA CYS A 516 -48.47 -2.19 0.27
C CYS A 516 -49.60 -2.56 -0.69
N THR A 517 -50.85 -2.59 -0.20
CA THR A 517 -52.01 -3.00 -1.01
C THR A 517 -52.64 -1.82 -1.74
N GLU A 518 -52.63 -0.64 -1.11
CA GLU A 518 -53.31 0.54 -1.61
C GLU A 518 -52.57 1.81 -1.19
N ILE A 519 -52.65 2.84 -2.03
CA ILE A 519 -52.14 4.19 -1.76
C ILE A 519 -53.32 5.14 -1.94
N LYS A 520 -53.71 5.84 -0.86
CA LYS A 520 -54.81 6.82 -0.86
C LYS A 520 -54.29 8.21 -0.59
N GLU A 521 -55.02 9.21 -1.08
CA GLU A 521 -54.82 10.59 -0.67
C GLU A 521 -55.80 10.93 0.46
N VAL A 522 -55.28 11.34 1.61
CA VAL A 522 -56.07 11.72 2.79
C VAL A 522 -55.61 13.09 3.24
N ASN A 523 -56.51 14.09 3.21
CA ASN A 523 -56.20 15.48 3.57
C ASN A 523 -54.99 16.09 2.83
N GLY A 524 -54.78 15.71 1.55
CA GLY A 524 -53.65 16.16 0.73
C GLY A 524 -52.31 15.47 1.03
N GLU A 525 -52.29 14.47 1.93
CA GLU A 525 -51.13 13.60 2.14
C GLU A 525 -51.39 12.22 1.52
N SER A 526 -50.41 11.68 0.79
CA SER A 526 -50.46 10.30 0.30
C SER A 526 -50.15 9.32 1.44
N VAL A 527 -51.06 8.39 1.71
CA VAL A 527 -51.01 7.40 2.78
C VAL A 527 -51.04 6.00 2.18
N HIS A 528 -50.08 5.17 2.57
CA HIS A 528 -49.98 3.77 2.19
C HIS A 528 -50.73 2.89 3.21
N PHE A 529 -51.54 1.97 2.71
CA PHE A 529 -52.06 0.86 3.50
C PHE A 529 -51.04 -0.29 3.45
N LEU A 530 -50.50 -0.65 4.61
CA LEU A 530 -49.49 -1.69 4.77
C LEU A 530 -50.05 -2.88 5.54
N THR A 531 -49.95 -4.06 4.95
CA THR A 531 -50.17 -5.34 5.63
C THR A 531 -48.81 -5.93 5.99
N VAL A 532 -48.52 -6.10 7.28
CA VAL A 532 -47.29 -6.74 7.76
C VAL A 532 -47.62 -8.11 8.32
N VAL A 533 -47.09 -9.17 7.71
CA VAL A 533 -47.27 -10.55 8.16
C VAL A 533 -45.96 -11.09 8.71
N LYS A 534 -45.97 -11.51 9.98
CA LYS A 534 -44.86 -12.23 10.59
C LYS A 534 -45.17 -13.73 10.61
N VAL A 535 -44.28 -14.51 10.00
CA VAL A 535 -44.35 -15.98 9.98
C VAL A 535 -43.29 -16.53 10.93
N MET A 536 -43.70 -17.26 11.97
CA MET A 536 -42.77 -17.89 12.92
C MET A 536 -42.49 -19.37 12.57
N PRO A 537 -41.27 -19.87 12.83
CA PRO A 537 -40.94 -21.28 12.58
C PRO A 537 -41.62 -22.18 13.63
N ASN A 538 -42.60 -23.02 13.24
CA ASN A 538 -43.03 -24.17 14.05
C ASN A 538 -43.66 -25.30 13.20
N ARG A 539 -43.31 -26.56 13.54
CA ARG A 539 -43.64 -27.80 12.80
C ARG A 539 -45.07 -28.34 13.00
N LYS A 540 -45.96 -27.68 13.77
CA LYS A 540 -47.33 -28.18 14.01
C LYS A 540 -48.47 -27.16 13.95
N ASN A 541 -48.20 -25.87 13.87
CA ASN A 541 -49.18 -24.83 13.54
C ASN A 541 -48.42 -23.53 13.21
N ARG A 542 -48.56 -23.03 11.98
CA ARG A 542 -47.97 -21.75 11.55
C ARG A 542 -48.63 -20.62 12.35
N ALA A 543 -47.97 -20.13 13.40
CA ALA A 543 -48.40 -18.91 14.07
C ALA A 543 -48.10 -17.71 13.15
N ARG A 544 -49.10 -17.33 12.33
CA ARG A 544 -49.10 -16.15 11.46
C ARG A 544 -49.68 -14.98 12.26
N GLN A 545 -48.93 -13.89 12.36
CA GLN A 545 -49.43 -12.63 12.92
C GLN A 545 -49.53 -11.60 11.81
N GLU A 546 -50.70 -11.00 11.65
CA GLU A 546 -50.99 -10.02 10.61
C GLU A 546 -51.34 -8.68 11.26
N PHE A 547 -50.81 -7.60 10.70
CA PHE A 547 -50.99 -6.23 11.17
C PHE A 547 -51.34 -5.33 10.00
N SER A 548 -52.45 -4.59 10.09
CA SER A 548 -52.88 -3.62 9.09
C SER A 548 -52.58 -2.21 9.58
N LEU A 549 -51.84 -1.43 8.79
CA LEU A 549 -51.26 -0.17 9.23
C LEU A 549 -51.41 0.91 8.16
N TYR A 550 -51.57 2.17 8.59
CA TYR A 550 -51.44 3.35 7.73
C TYR A 550 -50.05 3.98 7.90
N ALA A 551 -49.40 4.29 6.78
CA ALA A 551 -48.10 4.95 6.75
C ALA A 551 -48.11 6.15 5.78
N PRO A 552 -47.88 7.39 6.24
CA PRO A 552 -47.65 8.54 5.37
C PRO A 552 -46.44 8.29 4.46
N SER A 553 -46.53 8.71 3.20
CA SER A 553 -45.50 8.47 2.17
C SER A 553 -44.12 9.00 2.56
N ASP A 554 -44.07 10.12 3.28
CA ASP A 554 -42.85 10.76 3.77
C ASP A 554 -42.38 10.23 5.13
N GLY A 555 -43.15 9.34 5.79
CA GLY A 555 -42.90 8.83 7.14
C GLY A 555 -41.46 8.37 7.38
N PRO A 556 -40.90 7.45 6.56
CA PRO A 556 -39.50 7.01 6.69
C PRO A 556 -38.46 8.14 6.56
N ARG A 557 -38.84 9.27 5.93
CA ARG A 557 -38.00 10.46 5.71
C ARG A 557 -38.23 11.56 6.74
N ARG A 558 -39.11 11.40 7.73
CA ARG A 558 -39.38 12.44 8.75
C ARG A 558 -38.30 12.58 9.83
N GLY A 559 -37.29 11.69 9.88
CA GLY A 559 -36.23 11.81 10.87
C GLY A 559 -36.62 11.41 12.29
N ILE A 560 -37.76 10.73 12.46
CA ILE A 560 -38.33 10.37 13.76
C ILE A 560 -38.61 8.86 13.82
N ASP A 561 -38.82 8.38 15.04
CA ASP A 561 -39.13 6.99 15.32
C ASP A 561 -40.40 6.49 14.58
N ILE A 562 -40.35 5.26 14.08
CA ILE A 562 -41.43 4.62 13.31
C ILE A 562 -42.77 4.59 14.05
N ALA A 563 -42.74 4.51 15.37
CA ALA A 563 -43.95 4.54 16.18
C ALA A 563 -44.71 5.89 16.14
N LYS A 564 -44.09 6.96 15.62
CA LYS A 564 -44.71 8.30 15.53
C LYS A 564 -45.37 8.58 14.19
N TRP A 565 -45.09 7.78 13.17
CA TRP A 565 -45.66 7.97 11.83
C TRP A 565 -46.37 6.73 11.28
N LEU A 566 -46.25 5.57 11.93
CA LEU A 566 -47.04 4.40 11.60
C LEU A 566 -48.27 4.36 12.51
N PHE A 567 -49.46 4.11 11.94
CA PHE A 567 -50.72 4.13 12.67
C PHE A 567 -51.47 2.81 12.48
N ASN A 568 -52.15 2.32 13.53
CA ASN A 568 -53.07 1.20 13.37
C ASN A 568 -54.35 1.69 12.68
N VAL A 569 -54.95 0.84 11.84
CA VAL A 569 -56.24 1.12 11.18
C VAL A 569 -57.35 1.37 12.21
N ASP A 570 -57.29 0.67 13.35
CA ASP A 570 -58.34 0.72 14.39
C ASP A 570 -58.21 1.89 15.40
N GLN A 571 -57.18 2.74 15.28
CA GLN A 571 -56.97 4.01 16.04
C GLN A 571 -57.08 4.04 17.60
N GLU A 572 -57.31 2.93 18.31
CA GLU A 572 -57.58 2.97 19.77
C GLU A 572 -56.38 3.25 20.70
N ALA A 573 -55.13 2.95 20.30
CA ALA A 573 -53.95 3.16 21.16
C ALA A 573 -52.62 3.27 20.38
N PRO A 574 -51.57 3.92 20.94
CA PRO A 574 -50.26 4.02 20.28
C PRO A 574 -49.63 2.65 19.98
N LEU A 575 -49.00 2.49 18.81
CA LEU A 575 -48.35 1.23 18.42
C LEU A 575 -47.31 0.71 19.44
N VAL A 576 -46.71 1.61 20.23
CA VAL A 576 -45.73 1.26 21.28
C VAL A 576 -46.35 0.36 22.34
N THR A 577 -47.61 0.60 22.70
CA THR A 577 -48.35 -0.18 23.69
C THR A 577 -49.02 -1.38 23.04
N THR A 578 -49.58 -1.21 21.85
CA THR A 578 -50.40 -2.23 21.18
C THR A 578 -49.56 -3.32 20.50
N TYR A 579 -48.48 -2.96 19.81
CA TYR A 579 -47.65 -3.88 19.03
C TYR A 579 -46.13 -3.70 19.22
N PRO A 580 -45.60 -3.81 20.46
CA PRO A 580 -44.17 -3.59 20.74
C PRO A 580 -43.24 -4.56 20.01
N ASN A 581 -43.70 -5.79 19.74
CA ASN A 581 -42.91 -6.79 19.00
C ASN A 581 -42.80 -6.46 17.50
N LEU A 582 -43.85 -5.89 16.89
CA LEU A 582 -43.84 -5.43 15.50
C LEU A 582 -42.87 -4.24 15.35
N LEU A 583 -42.99 -3.25 16.23
CA LEU A 583 -42.08 -2.11 16.23
C LEU A 583 -40.63 -2.53 16.42
N ARG A 584 -40.34 -3.51 17.27
CA ARG A 584 -38.97 -4.06 17.40
C ARG A 584 -38.46 -4.65 16.09
N ASN A 585 -39.30 -5.37 15.36
CA ASN A 585 -38.94 -5.94 14.06
C ASN A 585 -38.68 -4.83 13.03
N LEU A 586 -39.57 -3.85 12.91
CA LEU A 586 -39.45 -2.76 11.93
C LEU A 586 -38.37 -1.73 12.31
N ARG A 587 -38.03 -1.59 13.59
CA ARG A 587 -36.86 -0.82 14.04
C ARG A 587 -35.56 -1.61 13.83
N GLY A 588 -35.61 -2.94 13.85
CA GLY A 588 -34.44 -3.84 13.93
C GLY A 588 -33.82 -3.92 15.34
N VAL A 589 -34.17 -3.01 16.25
CA VAL A 589 -33.65 -2.90 17.61
C VAL A 589 -34.78 -2.68 18.62
N ALA A 590 -34.54 -3.02 19.90
CA ALA A 590 -35.55 -2.95 20.96
C ALA A 590 -36.03 -1.53 21.29
N ARG A 591 -35.14 -0.54 21.17
CA ARG A 591 -35.41 0.87 21.51
C ARG A 591 -35.16 1.76 20.30
N ALA A 592 -35.93 2.84 20.19
CA ALA A 592 -35.72 3.83 19.14
C ALA A 592 -34.32 4.46 19.27
N LYS A 593 -33.51 4.28 18.24
CA LYS A 593 -32.17 4.86 18.13
C LYS A 593 -31.84 4.99 16.66
N PRO A 594 -31.29 6.14 16.22
CA PRO A 594 -30.98 6.33 14.81
C PRO A 594 -29.86 5.39 14.37
N TYR A 595 -29.93 4.96 13.12
CA TYR A 595 -28.89 4.19 12.47
C TYR A 595 -27.67 5.06 12.16
N ASN A 596 -26.48 4.51 12.37
CA ASN A 596 -25.22 5.10 11.94
C ASN A 596 -24.91 4.69 10.50
N ASN A 597 -24.40 5.63 9.69
CA ASN A 597 -23.97 5.36 8.32
C ASN A 597 -22.64 4.59 8.31
N GLU A 598 -22.63 3.40 7.73
CA GLU A 598 -21.45 2.53 7.59
C GLU A 598 -20.81 2.61 6.20
N GLY A 599 -21.33 3.48 5.34
CA GLY A 599 -20.84 3.71 3.98
C GLY A 599 -21.46 2.80 2.93
N ILE A 600 -20.98 2.94 1.69
CA ILE A 600 -21.53 2.22 0.53
C ILE A 600 -20.99 0.79 0.49
N ARG A 601 -21.89 -0.15 0.18
CA ARG A 601 -21.61 -1.55 -0.11
C ARG A 601 -22.40 -1.96 -1.35
N TYR A 602 -21.90 -2.96 -2.05
CA TYR A 602 -22.57 -3.50 -3.24
C TYR A 602 -23.01 -4.92 -2.93
N PHE A 603 -24.31 -5.15 -2.93
CA PHE A 603 -24.90 -6.46 -2.69
C PHE A 603 -24.94 -7.23 -4.01
N ARG A 604 -24.06 -8.23 -4.15
CA ARG A 604 -23.92 -9.02 -5.39
C ARG A 604 -24.98 -10.10 -5.46
N TYR A 605 -25.55 -10.30 -6.64
CA TYR A 605 -26.51 -11.36 -6.93
C TYR A 605 -26.41 -11.79 -8.40
N THR A 606 -27.04 -12.92 -8.74
CA THR A 606 -27.10 -13.41 -10.11
C THR A 606 -28.54 -13.31 -10.59
N ARG A 607 -28.76 -12.64 -11.73
CA ARG A 607 -30.08 -12.53 -12.34
C ARG A 607 -30.55 -13.90 -12.87
N PRO A 608 -31.86 -14.07 -13.12
CA PRO A 608 -32.38 -15.31 -13.72
C PRO A 608 -31.75 -15.68 -15.07
N ASP A 609 -31.25 -14.69 -15.82
CA ASP A 609 -30.52 -14.88 -17.07
C ASP A 609 -29.05 -15.33 -16.89
N GLY A 610 -28.60 -15.56 -15.65
CA GLY A 610 -27.22 -15.92 -15.31
C GLY A 610 -26.27 -14.73 -15.18
N THR A 611 -26.70 -13.50 -15.45
CA THR A 611 -25.85 -12.31 -15.38
C THR A 611 -25.54 -11.97 -13.92
N LYS A 612 -24.25 -11.91 -13.60
CA LYS A 612 -23.77 -11.43 -12.29
C LYS A 612 -23.80 -9.91 -12.23
N THR A 613 -24.43 -9.38 -11.20
CA THR A 613 -24.55 -7.93 -10.99
C THR A 613 -24.56 -7.61 -9.49
N ALA A 614 -24.72 -6.33 -9.14
CA ALA A 614 -24.86 -5.89 -7.77
C ALA A 614 -25.80 -4.68 -7.68
N ILE A 615 -26.48 -4.56 -6.54
CA ILE A 615 -27.23 -3.35 -6.17
C ILE A 615 -26.38 -2.51 -5.23
N ARG A 616 -26.39 -1.20 -5.44
CA ARG A 616 -25.72 -0.24 -4.57
C ARG A 616 -26.55 -0.05 -3.30
N CYS A 617 -25.96 -0.36 -2.16
CA CYS A 617 -26.57 -0.22 -0.85
C CYS A 617 -25.79 0.75 0.03
N GLN A 618 -26.50 1.59 0.76
CA GLN A 618 -25.95 2.30 1.92
C GLN A 618 -26.08 1.42 3.15
N ARG A 619 -24.96 0.90 3.64
CA ARG A 619 -24.94 0.10 4.86
C ARG A 619 -25.14 1.02 6.06
N ALA A 620 -25.91 0.53 7.03
CA ALA A 620 -26.18 1.22 8.27
C ALA A 620 -26.13 0.26 9.44
N ALA A 621 -25.84 0.75 10.64
CA ALA A 621 -25.86 -0.06 11.85
C ALA A 621 -26.45 0.68 13.05
N CYS A 622 -27.24 -0.02 13.85
CA CYS A 622 -27.79 0.47 15.11
C CYS A 622 -27.56 -0.56 16.22
N GLN A 623 -27.24 -0.11 17.43
CA GLN A 623 -27.01 -0.99 18.58
C GLN A 623 -27.68 -0.42 19.84
N THR A 624 -28.46 -1.28 20.52
CA THR A 624 -29.19 -0.96 21.75
C THR A 624 -29.02 -2.08 22.77
N THR A 625 -29.31 -1.79 24.04
CA THR A 625 -29.28 -2.79 25.11
C THR A 625 -30.70 -3.30 25.41
N ARG A 626 -30.83 -4.61 25.67
CA ARG A 626 -32.08 -5.26 26.04
C ARG A 626 -31.83 -6.38 27.05
N ILE A 627 -32.80 -6.61 27.94
CA ILE A 627 -32.82 -7.81 28.81
C ILE A 627 -33.41 -8.99 28.01
N PHE A 628 -32.69 -10.10 27.99
CA PHE A 628 -33.11 -11.35 27.36
C PHE A 628 -32.72 -12.53 28.25
N ARG A 629 -33.71 -13.33 28.69
CA ARG A 629 -33.53 -14.44 29.63
C ARG A 629 -32.73 -14.03 30.88
N ASP A 630 -33.14 -12.91 31.48
CA ASP A 630 -32.53 -12.29 32.66
C ASP A 630 -31.07 -11.81 32.50
N ARG A 631 -30.54 -11.84 31.28
CA ARG A 631 -29.22 -11.33 30.96
C ARG A 631 -29.28 -10.00 30.22
N LYS A 632 -28.30 -9.15 30.46
CA LYS A 632 -28.16 -7.86 29.78
C LYS A 632 -27.44 -8.09 28.45
N CYS A 633 -28.16 -7.98 27.34
CA CYS A 633 -27.63 -8.26 26.01
C CYS A 633 -27.51 -7.00 25.14
N SER A 634 -26.53 -6.99 24.26
CA SER A 634 -26.37 -6.03 23.19
C SER A 634 -27.09 -6.53 21.95
N GLN A 635 -28.13 -5.80 21.53
CA GLN A 635 -28.83 -6.07 20.26
C GLN A 635 -28.29 -5.14 19.18
N ARG A 636 -27.73 -5.71 18.12
CA ARG A 636 -27.22 -4.99 16.96
C ARG A 636 -28.08 -5.30 15.73
N CYS A 637 -28.40 -4.27 14.95
CA CYS A 637 -28.98 -4.42 13.63
C CYS A 637 -28.08 -3.77 12.57
N ASP A 638 -27.71 -4.53 11.55
CA ASP A 638 -27.05 -4.04 10.35
C ASP A 638 -28.05 -4.07 9.19
N VAL A 639 -28.23 -2.96 8.47
CA VAL A 639 -29.20 -2.81 7.37
C VAL A 639 -28.48 -2.36 6.10
N TYR A 640 -28.93 -2.85 4.96
CA TYR A 640 -28.50 -2.44 3.62
C TYR A 640 -29.65 -1.69 2.95
N PHE A 641 -29.61 -0.36 3.01
CA PHE A 641 -30.61 0.49 2.38
C PHE A 641 -30.32 0.66 0.90
N SER A 642 -31.32 0.55 0.05
CA SER A 642 -31.21 0.88 -1.38
C SER A 642 -32.56 1.33 -1.92
N ASP A 643 -32.56 2.44 -2.66
CA ASP A 643 -33.77 2.95 -3.31
C ASP A 643 -34.14 2.13 -4.57
N GLU A 644 -33.30 1.16 -4.97
CA GLU A 644 -33.54 0.27 -6.10
C GLU A 644 -34.47 -0.92 -5.76
N VAL A 645 -34.80 -1.11 -4.47
CA VAL A 645 -35.68 -2.18 -4.00
C VAL A 645 -36.86 -1.60 -3.23
N PRO A 646 -38.05 -2.25 -3.24
CA PRO A 646 -39.19 -1.73 -2.51
C PRO A 646 -38.91 -1.68 -1.01
N PHE A 647 -39.58 -0.75 -0.33
CA PHE A 647 -39.35 -0.38 1.08
C PHE A 647 -37.95 0.19 1.39
N GLY A 648 -37.11 0.38 0.37
CA GLY A 648 -35.79 0.96 0.53
C GLY A 648 -34.77 0.06 1.21
N VAL A 649 -35.03 -1.25 1.29
CA VAL A 649 -34.21 -2.20 2.06
C VAL A 649 -33.96 -3.51 1.31
N ALA A 650 -32.68 -3.80 1.08
CA ALA A 650 -32.21 -5.00 0.41
C ALA A 650 -32.12 -6.18 1.38
N GLN A 651 -31.52 -5.92 2.54
CA GLN A 651 -31.29 -6.92 3.58
C GLN A 651 -31.09 -6.24 4.93
N TRP A 652 -31.45 -6.90 6.00
CA TRP A 652 -30.94 -6.56 7.33
C TRP A 652 -30.62 -7.80 8.14
N THR A 653 -29.83 -7.61 9.18
CA THR A 653 -29.39 -8.67 10.09
C THR A 653 -29.54 -8.18 11.52
N VAL A 654 -30.09 -9.02 12.39
CA VAL A 654 -30.23 -8.77 13.82
C VAL A 654 -29.44 -9.82 14.58
N SER A 655 -28.52 -9.37 15.44
CA SER A 655 -27.76 -10.22 16.34
C SER A 655 -27.97 -9.80 17.79
N LEU A 656 -27.85 -10.77 18.70
CA LEU A 656 -27.97 -10.56 20.14
C LEU A 656 -26.78 -11.22 20.82
N THR A 657 -26.01 -10.41 21.54
CA THR A 657 -24.77 -10.84 22.20
C THR A 657 -24.88 -10.58 23.70
N ASP A 658 -24.50 -11.55 24.52
CA ASP A 658 -24.33 -11.36 25.96
C ASP A 658 -23.26 -10.29 26.22
N MET A 659 -23.53 -9.30 27.05
CA MET A 659 -22.54 -8.25 27.30
C MET A 659 -21.48 -8.66 28.32
N GLU A 660 -21.70 -9.72 29.10
CA GLU A 660 -20.74 -10.24 30.06
C GLU A 660 -19.79 -11.23 29.39
N THR A 661 -20.31 -12.20 28.63
CA THR A 661 -19.48 -13.22 27.97
C THR A 661 -19.01 -12.83 26.57
N GLY A 662 -19.68 -11.89 25.91
CA GLY A 662 -19.43 -11.55 24.51
C GLY A 662 -19.92 -12.60 23.51
N GLU A 663 -20.61 -13.65 23.97
CA GLU A 663 -21.11 -14.73 23.13
C GLU A 663 -22.48 -14.42 22.53
N ALA A 664 -22.76 -14.97 21.34
CA ALA A 664 -24.08 -14.85 20.73
C ALA A 664 -25.11 -15.67 21.54
N VAL A 665 -26.15 -15.03 22.05
CA VAL A 665 -27.23 -15.68 22.84
C VAL A 665 -28.42 -16.10 21.98
N MET A 666 -28.41 -15.72 20.71
CA MET A 666 -29.38 -16.10 19.70
C MET A 666 -28.69 -16.23 18.36
N GLU A 667 -29.17 -17.16 17.53
CA GLU A 667 -28.76 -17.24 16.13
C GLU A 667 -29.02 -15.90 15.43
N THR A 668 -28.09 -15.51 14.57
CA THR A 668 -28.17 -14.26 13.84
C THR A 668 -29.33 -14.34 12.84
N GLN A 669 -30.30 -13.45 12.97
CA GLN A 669 -31.47 -13.41 12.09
C GLN A 669 -31.19 -12.48 10.92
N ARG A 670 -31.00 -13.06 9.73
CA ARG A 670 -30.89 -12.30 8.49
C ARG A 670 -32.20 -12.32 7.73
N PHE A 671 -32.60 -11.18 7.20
CA PHE A 671 -33.81 -10.99 6.41
C PHE A 671 -33.40 -10.41 5.06
N THR A 672 -33.61 -11.16 3.97
CA THR A 672 -33.26 -10.74 2.61
C THR A 672 -34.53 -10.54 1.79
N SER A 673 -34.59 -9.44 1.03
CA SER A 673 -35.73 -9.11 0.17
C SER A 673 -35.91 -10.14 -0.93
N SER A 674 -37.13 -10.63 -1.15
CA SER A 674 -37.50 -11.51 -2.26
C SER A 674 -37.44 -10.84 -3.64
N HIS A 675 -37.25 -9.52 -3.69
CA HIS A 675 -36.97 -8.79 -4.93
C HIS A 675 -35.50 -8.92 -5.37
N LEU A 676 -34.66 -9.46 -4.49
CA LEU A 676 -33.33 -9.93 -4.85
C LEU A 676 -33.45 -11.42 -5.17
N PRO A 677 -32.89 -11.88 -6.31
CA PRO A 677 -32.95 -13.28 -6.71
C PRO A 677 -32.10 -14.20 -5.81
#